data_AF-A0A3M4ALQ5-F1
#
_entry.id   AF-A0A3M4ALQ5-F1
#
_cell.length_a   1.000
_cell.length_b   1.000
_cell.length_c   1.000
_cell.angle_alpha   90.00
_cell.angle_beta   90.00
_cell.angle_gamma   90.00
#
_symmetry.space_group_name_H-M   'P 1'
#
loop_
_entity.id
_entity.type
_entity.pdbx_description
1 polymer ?
#
loop_
_entity_poly.entity_id
_entity_poly.type
_entity_poly.pdbx_seq_one_letter_code
_entity_poly.pdbx_strand_id
1 'polypeptide(L)'
;LTNTSGKLASGGNLLLRRSAAINNQAGQLISQSLMTLNTSGQLDNRNRGTVAANNTLKVVAGGSVLNDADGLIYSQNADAHLNAASLSNVRGAVQSVGALVVDVADTVNNQNGRIIAQGGDLNLTGANLYSQGGVLSSLQGLFTAKLAGVLKNGYDANRQGGVIQAQRLNLTALGGFDNYGGRVSARTGEALITTPGFDNRNGGLYAKGLVRVNGGNFDNSGDNDGQIAGGQVELNLSGALNNRLGIIESDSTLAVTAASLDNQTGQLRALGGGGATNFQIGNLFDNRNGTLESANSDLTLNAGNFLNGGGSLLHTGNGTFNISTANVTNAGGSIVTRGGLTLSADSWTNSNVIQAGRLNVNVNNFSQTASGQLLASTSFVGSGGNWNNDGLIASDGSLSLNIGGTYGGNGRLSSLGTLGLSAAQVNLNAASTIAGGGDTTVSVGGQLSNVGRLTSASNLTVNAGSINNQGTLGSGQALTVTTGSLVNDRGLIFSGNNMSLRVSSLNNSYANIYSLGNLTIDRNGQGALADSIVNSSASIQSDGSMSLAASTIQNIRAILTTSNGGVYSAKIVEGACNREFYKNDCKTSTQTHTWDLTQREKLEVTAASAASSITAGGNMNINGGDLVNQSSTIATSGNLTATLNNLTNTGVETSDTETVTVYRSMRTDNASMWTKAAKDFTDKYWLGSSGYDASLTGFQAALADFIRIVETDMPELYKVTRLSGGDQSYAAIIQAAGAVNVNAQNNINNSVVRAGYTYVSGGSRTDTSAPGSQFSTRVTVNQQLPPDLAQQQVNPLSLPGFSLPTGQNGLFRLSGQSGTAVAVAQPVGLPQTWTMGSAAVSVAQREQTVSDAQASTIQIGSVGQISNATRQLASVTRQGAGVSANASAFDTSVPNAAPAGGFVLPGHTSDSTGVTSVDSVTGIAAGNQGSGALLPVQNAGSTDLPVITATGSGSATAQGRLVTTTVSSPVAAAAAQTVTRVEGLPSSNFVSKPQKYLIETNPVLTELKQFMSSDYLLAGLGYDPEVSAKRLGDGLYEQRLVQQAVVARTGQAFIDGQTSNEAQFKYLMNNAIASKQQLNLAVGVSLSAQQVAALTHDIVWLEEHEVNGEKVLVPVLYLAQADNRLGPTGALIAGNDVSLIAGQNLDNVGTLRAANNL
;
A
#
# COMPACT_ATOMS: atom_id res chain seq x y z
N LEU A 1 -63.14 -20.13 62.51
CA LEU A 1 -64.20 -20.38 61.51
C LEU A 1 -63.77 -21.56 60.66
N THR A 2 -64.64 -22.54 60.46
CA THR A 2 -64.43 -23.64 59.52
C THR A 2 -65.54 -23.58 58.47
N ASN A 3 -65.18 -23.23 57.23
CA ASN A 3 -66.04 -23.07 56.06
C ASN A 3 -65.55 -23.98 54.91
N THR A 4 -65.19 -25.23 55.23
CA THR A 4 -64.71 -26.19 54.24
C THR A 4 -65.84 -26.62 53.31
N SER A 5 -65.69 -26.44 51.99
CA SER A 5 -66.75 -26.66 50.98
C SER A 5 -68.05 -25.86 51.22
N GLY A 6 -68.03 -24.89 52.13
CA GLY A 6 -69.19 -24.08 52.52
C GLY A 6 -69.20 -22.72 51.83
N LYS A 7 -70.32 -22.01 51.92
CA LYS A 7 -70.47 -20.65 51.38
C LYS A 7 -70.98 -19.71 52.47
N LEU A 8 -70.20 -18.68 52.79
CA LEU A 8 -70.58 -17.55 53.63
C LEU A 8 -70.61 -16.29 52.77
N ALA A 9 -71.80 -15.72 52.58
CA ALA A 9 -72.00 -14.55 51.70
C ALA A 9 -72.73 -13.41 52.44
N SER A 10 -72.31 -12.16 52.21
CA SER A 10 -72.99 -10.94 52.69
C SER A 10 -73.37 -10.04 51.51
N GLY A 11 -74.60 -9.51 51.52
CA GLY A 11 -75.05 -8.47 50.60
C GLY A 11 -74.55 -7.05 50.95
N GLY A 12 -73.98 -6.86 52.14
CA GLY A 12 -73.35 -5.62 52.61
C GLY A 12 -71.91 -5.89 53.04
N ASN A 13 -71.46 -5.26 54.12
CA ASN A 13 -70.13 -5.55 54.67
C ASN A 13 -70.05 -6.97 55.25
N LEU A 14 -68.90 -7.63 55.13
CA LEU A 14 -68.59 -8.87 55.84
C LEU A 14 -67.42 -8.64 56.79
N LEU A 15 -67.66 -8.75 58.10
CA LEU A 15 -66.66 -8.54 59.13
C LEU A 15 -66.50 -9.80 59.97
N LEU A 16 -65.32 -10.44 59.89
CA LEU A 16 -64.91 -11.53 60.77
C LEU A 16 -63.85 -11.00 61.73
N ARG A 17 -64.11 -11.09 63.04
CA ARG A 17 -63.19 -10.65 64.10
C ARG A 17 -62.99 -11.75 65.14
N ARG A 18 -61.85 -11.72 65.84
CA ARG A 18 -61.52 -12.59 66.99
C ARG A 18 -61.52 -14.09 66.64
N SER A 19 -61.23 -14.44 65.39
CA SER A 19 -61.07 -15.85 65.01
C SER A 19 -59.65 -16.33 65.31
N ALA A 20 -59.52 -17.49 65.96
CA ALA A 20 -58.21 -18.11 66.20
C ALA A 20 -57.59 -18.66 64.90
N ALA A 21 -58.42 -19.11 63.97
CA ALA A 21 -58.07 -19.47 62.61
C ALA A 21 -59.32 -19.40 61.70
N ILE A 22 -59.10 -19.27 60.40
CA ILE A 22 -60.12 -19.37 59.36
C ILE A 22 -59.70 -20.48 58.40
N ASN A 23 -60.47 -21.57 58.35
CA ASN A 23 -60.31 -22.63 57.35
C ASN A 23 -61.42 -22.50 56.30
N ASN A 24 -61.05 -22.20 55.06
CA ASN A 24 -61.90 -21.98 53.90
C ASN A 24 -61.52 -22.89 52.72
N GLN A 25 -60.95 -24.07 52.98
CA GLN A 25 -60.56 -25.00 51.91
C GLN A 25 -61.79 -25.41 51.07
N ALA A 26 -61.69 -25.29 49.75
CA ALA A 26 -62.81 -25.48 48.80
C ALA A 26 -64.07 -24.64 49.11
N GLY A 27 -64.00 -23.70 50.05
CA GLY A 27 -65.12 -22.87 50.51
C GLY A 27 -65.15 -21.49 49.86
N GLN A 28 -66.23 -20.76 50.06
CA GLN A 28 -66.45 -19.40 49.53
C GLN A 28 -66.79 -18.42 50.65
N LEU A 29 -65.97 -17.40 50.87
CA LEU A 29 -66.27 -16.20 51.66
C LEU A 29 -66.49 -15.04 50.71
N ILE A 30 -67.70 -14.48 50.66
CA ILE A 30 -68.10 -13.47 49.66
C ILE A 30 -68.75 -12.24 50.34
N SER A 31 -68.37 -11.04 49.91
CA SER A 31 -68.99 -9.77 50.32
C SER A 31 -69.36 -8.93 49.10
N GLN A 32 -70.58 -8.38 49.04
CA GLN A 32 -70.98 -7.42 47.99
C GLN A 32 -70.55 -5.98 48.30
N SER A 33 -69.87 -5.73 49.43
CA SER A 33 -69.24 -4.45 49.79
C SER A 33 -67.85 -4.69 50.41
N LEU A 34 -67.48 -3.99 51.49
CA LEU A 34 -66.23 -4.19 52.22
C LEU A 34 -66.18 -5.59 52.84
N MET A 35 -65.04 -6.27 52.73
CA MET A 35 -64.73 -7.44 53.54
C MET A 35 -63.55 -7.15 54.47
N THR A 36 -63.69 -7.46 55.76
CA THR A 36 -62.57 -7.44 56.70
C THR A 36 -62.49 -8.78 57.42
N LEU A 37 -61.41 -9.52 57.17
CA LEU A 37 -61.05 -10.74 57.89
C LEU A 37 -59.95 -10.41 58.88
N ASN A 38 -60.22 -10.56 60.18
CA ASN A 38 -59.25 -10.36 61.25
C ASN A 38 -59.15 -11.64 62.10
N THR A 39 -58.04 -12.36 61.94
CA THR A 39 -57.71 -13.59 62.65
C THR A 39 -56.37 -13.45 63.36
N SER A 40 -56.26 -13.96 64.58
CA SER A 40 -54.99 -13.99 65.32
C SER A 40 -54.06 -15.11 64.86
N GLY A 41 -54.55 -16.06 64.05
CA GLY A 41 -53.78 -17.20 63.55
C GLY A 41 -53.86 -17.34 62.03
N GLN A 42 -54.00 -18.56 61.54
CA GLN A 42 -53.90 -18.89 60.11
C GLN A 42 -55.20 -18.62 59.35
N LEU A 43 -55.09 -18.16 58.10
CA LEU A 43 -56.13 -18.26 57.07
C LEU A 43 -55.73 -19.35 56.07
N ASP A 44 -56.47 -20.45 56.02
CA ASP A 44 -56.30 -21.53 55.04
C ASP A 44 -57.37 -21.42 53.95
N ASN A 45 -56.97 -20.95 52.77
CA ASN A 45 -57.79 -20.79 51.58
C ASN A 45 -57.33 -21.72 50.43
N ARG A 46 -56.60 -22.79 50.75
CA ARG A 46 -56.07 -23.71 49.73
C ARG A 46 -57.16 -24.55 49.06
N ASN A 47 -56.77 -25.31 48.03
CA ASN A 47 -57.61 -26.34 47.40
C ASN A 47 -58.92 -25.74 46.86
N ARG A 48 -58.81 -24.74 45.96
CA ARG A 48 -59.96 -24.02 45.36
C ARG A 48 -60.80 -23.20 46.34
N GLY A 49 -60.24 -22.79 47.49
CA GLY A 49 -60.90 -21.83 48.38
C GLY A 49 -61.02 -20.44 47.73
N THR A 50 -62.10 -19.71 48.01
CA THR A 50 -62.36 -18.37 47.50
C THR A 50 -62.66 -17.39 48.64
N VAL A 51 -61.92 -16.29 48.70
CA VAL A 51 -62.20 -15.10 49.51
C VAL A 51 -62.36 -13.91 48.58
N ALA A 52 -63.58 -13.40 48.41
CA ALA A 52 -63.88 -12.37 47.42
C ALA A 52 -64.73 -11.22 47.98
N ALA A 53 -64.32 -9.98 47.74
CA ALA A 53 -65.11 -8.79 48.06
C ALA A 53 -65.40 -7.99 46.79
N ASN A 54 -66.62 -7.46 46.68
CA ASN A 54 -66.97 -6.59 45.57
C ASN A 54 -66.32 -5.20 45.70
N ASN A 55 -66.18 -4.69 46.93
CA ASN A 55 -65.42 -3.48 47.26
C ASN A 55 -64.12 -3.88 48.00
N THR A 56 -63.55 -3.00 48.83
CA THR A 56 -62.25 -3.24 49.47
C THR A 56 -62.19 -4.57 50.22
N LEU A 57 -61.12 -5.33 50.03
CA LEU A 57 -60.82 -6.55 50.78
C LEU A 57 -59.66 -6.29 51.75
N LYS A 58 -59.89 -6.46 53.05
CA LYS A 58 -58.85 -6.38 54.08
C LYS A 58 -58.71 -7.71 54.80
N VAL A 59 -57.56 -8.36 54.66
CA VAL A 59 -57.19 -9.59 55.37
C VAL A 59 -56.04 -9.25 56.32
N VAL A 60 -56.26 -9.47 57.62
CA VAL A 60 -55.27 -9.35 58.68
C VAL A 60 -55.18 -10.69 59.40
N ALA A 61 -54.07 -11.38 59.23
CA ALA A 61 -53.79 -12.67 59.85
C ALA A 61 -52.55 -12.57 60.73
N GLY A 62 -52.68 -12.89 62.02
CA GLY A 62 -51.52 -12.98 62.92
C GLY A 62 -50.58 -14.15 62.59
N GLY A 63 -51.05 -15.14 61.83
CA GLY A 63 -50.27 -16.28 61.32
C GLY A 63 -50.17 -16.31 59.79
N SER A 64 -49.97 -17.49 59.23
CA SER A 64 -49.82 -17.68 57.79
C SER A 64 -51.14 -17.52 57.03
N VAL A 65 -51.05 -17.02 55.79
CA VAL A 65 -52.12 -17.10 54.80
C VAL A 65 -51.71 -18.15 53.78
N LEU A 66 -52.46 -19.25 53.71
CA LEU A 66 -52.25 -20.33 52.76
C LEU A 66 -53.29 -20.22 51.64
N ASN A 67 -52.86 -19.94 50.42
CA ASN A 67 -53.69 -19.72 49.24
C ASN A 67 -53.27 -20.60 48.05
N ASP A 68 -52.56 -21.69 48.34
CA ASP A 68 -52.05 -22.63 47.34
C ASP A 68 -53.16 -23.42 46.62
N ALA A 69 -52.78 -24.13 45.54
CA ALA A 69 -53.63 -25.11 44.84
C ALA A 69 -54.99 -24.53 44.44
N ASP A 70 -54.95 -23.57 43.51
CA ASP A 70 -56.10 -22.85 42.94
C ASP A 70 -56.89 -22.01 43.97
N GLY A 71 -56.29 -21.65 45.12
CA GLY A 71 -56.86 -20.69 46.05
C GLY A 71 -56.98 -19.29 45.44
N LEU A 72 -58.10 -18.60 45.70
CA LEU A 72 -58.40 -17.26 45.19
C LEU A 72 -58.68 -16.28 46.32
N ILE A 73 -57.93 -15.18 46.37
CA ILE A 73 -58.20 -13.99 47.20
C ILE A 73 -58.37 -12.81 46.25
N TYR A 74 -59.55 -12.18 46.23
CA TYR A 74 -59.91 -11.22 45.18
C TYR A 74 -60.75 -10.01 45.64
N SER A 75 -60.42 -8.83 45.14
CA SER A 75 -61.27 -7.62 45.21
C SER A 75 -61.74 -7.20 43.82
N GLN A 76 -63.06 -7.11 43.61
CA GLN A 76 -63.66 -6.96 42.28
C GLN A 76 -63.76 -5.52 41.76
N ASN A 77 -63.92 -4.50 42.62
CA ASN A 77 -64.06 -3.11 42.18
C ASN A 77 -63.23 -2.10 43.00
N ALA A 78 -62.40 -2.55 43.93
CA ALA A 78 -61.60 -1.67 44.80
C ALA A 78 -60.27 -2.33 45.20
N ASP A 79 -59.61 -1.78 46.22
CA ASP A 79 -58.30 -2.25 46.68
C ASP A 79 -58.36 -3.54 47.52
N ALA A 80 -57.24 -4.26 47.56
CA ALA A 80 -57.04 -5.37 48.49
C ALA A 80 -55.80 -5.13 49.35
N HIS A 81 -55.91 -5.44 50.65
CA HIS A 81 -54.82 -5.36 51.61
C HIS A 81 -54.72 -6.68 52.38
N LEU A 82 -53.57 -7.32 52.27
CA LEU A 82 -53.21 -8.57 52.92
C LEU A 82 -52.05 -8.31 53.89
N ASN A 83 -52.31 -8.43 55.19
CA ASN A 83 -51.30 -8.37 56.25
C ASN A 83 -51.19 -9.75 56.92
N ALA A 84 -50.00 -10.36 56.92
CA ALA A 84 -49.80 -11.73 57.41
C ALA A 84 -48.38 -11.97 57.98
N ALA A 85 -48.21 -13.05 58.75
CA ALA A 85 -46.86 -13.49 59.14
C ALA A 85 -46.09 -14.07 57.95
N SER A 86 -46.74 -14.92 57.15
CA SER A 86 -46.23 -15.46 55.89
C SER A 86 -47.37 -15.68 54.88
N LEU A 87 -47.05 -15.70 53.59
CA LEU A 87 -48.00 -15.97 52.51
C LEU A 87 -47.50 -17.13 51.64
N SER A 88 -48.25 -18.22 51.58
CA SER A 88 -48.08 -19.26 50.56
C SER A 88 -49.17 -19.10 49.50
N ASN A 89 -48.77 -18.87 48.26
CA ASN A 89 -49.62 -18.66 47.08
C ASN A 89 -49.16 -19.55 45.92
N VAL A 90 -48.69 -20.76 46.21
CA VAL A 90 -48.15 -21.70 45.24
C VAL A 90 -49.27 -22.23 44.36
N ARG A 91 -49.23 -21.91 43.06
CA ARG A 91 -50.36 -22.17 42.13
C ARG A 91 -51.69 -21.53 42.61
N GLY A 92 -51.61 -20.44 43.37
CA GLY A 92 -52.75 -19.66 43.83
C GLY A 92 -52.87 -18.30 43.13
N ALA A 93 -53.93 -17.56 43.45
CA ALA A 93 -54.17 -16.22 42.94
C ALA A 93 -54.55 -15.24 44.06
N VAL A 94 -53.80 -14.15 44.20
CA VAL A 94 -54.14 -12.97 44.99
C VAL A 94 -54.29 -11.79 44.03
N GLN A 95 -55.48 -11.20 43.95
CA GLN A 95 -55.79 -10.23 42.91
C GLN A 95 -56.63 -9.05 43.43
N SER A 96 -56.43 -7.88 42.82
CA SER A 96 -57.21 -6.68 43.07
C SER A 96 -57.49 -5.95 41.77
N VAL A 97 -58.72 -5.47 41.57
CA VAL A 97 -59.01 -4.53 40.47
C VAL A 97 -58.40 -3.16 40.76
N GLY A 98 -58.37 -2.71 42.01
CA GLY A 98 -57.67 -1.50 42.43
C GLY A 98 -56.18 -1.75 42.75
N ALA A 99 -55.66 -1.05 43.76
CA ALA A 99 -54.34 -1.30 44.31
C ALA A 99 -54.32 -2.61 45.11
N LEU A 100 -53.15 -3.23 45.20
CA LEU A 100 -52.91 -4.43 46.01
C LEU A 100 -51.73 -4.20 46.95
N VAL A 101 -51.97 -4.32 48.25
CA VAL A 101 -50.92 -4.30 49.27
C VAL A 101 -50.77 -5.70 49.87
N VAL A 102 -49.56 -6.26 49.78
CA VAL A 102 -49.15 -7.52 50.39
C VAL A 102 -48.05 -7.22 51.39
N ASP A 103 -48.43 -7.10 52.66
CA ASP A 103 -47.55 -6.77 53.77
C ASP A 103 -47.31 -8.01 54.63
N VAL A 104 -46.18 -8.67 54.43
CA VAL A 104 -45.88 -9.97 55.03
C VAL A 104 -44.60 -9.88 55.84
N ALA A 105 -44.59 -10.35 57.09
CA ALA A 105 -43.39 -10.22 57.94
C ALA A 105 -42.22 -11.10 57.46
N ASP A 106 -42.51 -12.32 57.04
CA ASP A 106 -41.52 -13.31 56.59
C ASP A 106 -41.61 -13.53 55.07
N THR A 107 -41.99 -14.73 54.61
CA THR A 107 -41.84 -15.13 53.21
C THR A 107 -43.14 -15.03 52.44
N VAL A 108 -43.07 -14.46 51.25
CA VAL A 108 -44.09 -14.53 50.20
C VAL A 108 -43.67 -15.59 49.19
N ASN A 109 -44.33 -16.75 49.21
CA ASN A 109 -44.10 -17.85 48.26
C ASN A 109 -45.17 -17.84 47.16
N ASN A 110 -44.86 -17.20 46.04
CA ASN A 110 -45.67 -17.11 44.82
C ASN A 110 -45.19 -18.06 43.70
N GLN A 111 -44.49 -19.15 44.02
CA GLN A 111 -44.03 -20.09 42.99
C GLN A 111 -45.19 -20.63 42.16
N ASN A 112 -45.10 -20.54 40.84
CA ASN A 112 -46.18 -20.91 39.91
C ASN A 112 -47.54 -20.23 40.20
N GLY A 113 -47.56 -19.19 41.04
CA GLY A 113 -48.75 -18.46 41.48
C GLY A 113 -48.91 -17.11 40.79
N ARG A 114 -49.95 -16.36 41.16
CA ARG A 114 -50.25 -15.02 40.62
C ARG A 114 -50.53 -14.03 41.74
N ILE A 115 -49.86 -12.88 41.73
CA ILE A 115 -50.18 -11.71 42.56
C ILE A 115 -50.34 -10.51 41.61
N ILE A 116 -51.56 -9.98 41.48
CA ILE A 116 -51.91 -9.02 40.41
C ILE A 116 -52.74 -7.85 40.93
N ALA A 117 -52.28 -6.63 40.67
CA ALA A 117 -53.09 -5.41 40.68
C ALA A 117 -53.45 -5.02 39.24
N GLN A 118 -54.75 -4.89 38.93
CA GLN A 118 -55.20 -4.64 37.56
C GLN A 118 -55.22 -3.14 37.22
N GLY A 119 -55.74 -2.31 38.11
CA GLY A 119 -55.95 -0.86 37.89
C GLY A 119 -55.09 0.04 38.78
N GLY A 120 -54.33 -0.51 39.73
CA GLY A 120 -53.53 0.28 40.68
C GLY A 120 -52.15 -0.30 40.96
N ASP A 121 -51.46 0.31 41.93
CA ASP A 121 -50.13 -0.10 42.36
C ASP A 121 -50.15 -1.45 43.06
N LEU A 122 -49.08 -2.23 42.87
CA LEU A 122 -48.76 -3.40 43.68
C LEU A 122 -47.67 -3.00 44.69
N ASN A 123 -47.94 -3.10 45.99
CA ASN A 123 -46.96 -2.85 47.03
C ASN A 123 -46.74 -4.12 47.84
N LEU A 124 -45.52 -4.67 47.78
CA LEU A 124 -45.14 -5.90 48.47
C LEU A 124 -43.99 -5.63 49.45
N THR A 125 -44.20 -5.96 50.73
CA THR A 125 -43.17 -5.93 51.77
C THR A 125 -43.00 -7.32 52.34
N GLY A 126 -41.73 -7.74 52.56
CA GLY A 126 -41.44 -8.90 53.39
C GLY A 126 -39.97 -9.25 53.53
N ALA A 127 -39.67 -10.40 54.13
CA ALA A 127 -38.30 -10.88 54.25
C ALA A 127 -37.84 -11.49 52.92
N ASN A 128 -38.59 -12.44 52.36
CA ASN A 128 -38.21 -13.14 51.13
C ASN A 128 -39.38 -13.21 50.14
N LEU A 129 -39.07 -13.19 48.85
CA LEU A 129 -40.05 -13.36 47.78
C LEU A 129 -39.59 -14.47 46.82
N TYR A 130 -40.35 -15.57 46.78
CA TYR A 130 -40.13 -16.68 45.86
C TYR A 130 -41.21 -16.65 44.78
N SER A 131 -40.84 -16.43 43.53
CA SER A 131 -41.76 -16.26 42.41
C SER A 131 -41.32 -17.03 41.15
N GLN A 132 -40.52 -18.09 41.32
CA GLN A 132 -40.11 -18.96 40.22
C GLN A 132 -41.34 -19.57 39.54
N GLY A 133 -41.41 -19.47 38.20
CA GLY A 133 -42.58 -19.83 37.39
C GLY A 133 -43.86 -19.04 37.67
N GLY A 134 -43.83 -18.08 38.60
CA GLY A 134 -44.98 -17.28 39.02
C GLY A 134 -45.08 -15.93 38.29
N VAL A 135 -46.20 -15.23 38.50
CA VAL A 135 -46.45 -13.90 37.94
C VAL A 135 -46.70 -12.88 39.05
N LEU A 136 -45.96 -11.76 39.00
CA LEU A 136 -46.17 -10.56 39.81
C LEU A 136 -46.46 -9.40 38.86
N SER A 137 -47.61 -8.75 39.01
CA SER A 137 -48.05 -7.78 38.00
C SER A 137 -48.80 -6.58 38.58
N SER A 138 -48.43 -5.38 38.14
CA SER A 138 -49.29 -4.18 38.22
C SER A 138 -49.58 -3.69 36.80
N LEU A 139 -50.75 -4.01 36.26
CA LEU A 139 -51.03 -3.79 34.82
C LEU A 139 -51.07 -2.30 34.45
N GLN A 140 -51.52 -1.45 35.39
CA GLN A 140 -51.71 -0.01 35.16
C GLN A 140 -50.94 0.89 36.14
N GLY A 141 -50.08 0.34 36.99
CA GLY A 141 -49.42 1.10 38.05
C GLY A 141 -47.95 0.74 38.26
N LEU A 142 -47.41 1.23 39.37
CA LEU A 142 -46.10 0.90 39.90
C LEU A 142 -46.17 -0.43 40.66
N PHE A 143 -45.20 -1.30 40.43
CA PHE A 143 -44.92 -2.38 41.37
C PHE A 143 -43.71 -2.03 42.24
N THR A 144 -43.95 -1.90 43.53
CA THR A 144 -42.92 -1.72 44.56
C THR A 144 -42.74 -3.01 45.35
N ALA A 145 -41.51 -3.50 45.44
CA ALA A 145 -41.13 -4.59 46.34
C ALA A 145 -40.03 -4.12 47.30
N LYS A 146 -40.23 -4.29 48.60
CA LYS A 146 -39.25 -3.99 49.65
C LYS A 146 -38.95 -5.24 50.46
N LEU A 147 -37.79 -5.84 50.19
CA LEU A 147 -37.41 -7.14 50.75
C LEU A 147 -36.13 -7.02 51.60
N ALA A 148 -36.19 -7.51 52.83
CA ALA A 148 -35.02 -7.57 53.72
C ALA A 148 -34.01 -8.67 53.31
N GLY A 149 -34.48 -9.69 52.59
CA GLY A 149 -33.72 -10.83 52.09
C GLY A 149 -33.78 -10.92 50.57
N VAL A 150 -34.05 -12.12 50.05
CA VAL A 150 -33.88 -12.43 48.62
C VAL A 150 -35.17 -12.27 47.81
N LEU A 151 -35.00 -11.93 46.53
CA LEU A 151 -36.02 -12.03 45.50
C LEU A 151 -35.61 -13.12 44.50
N LYS A 152 -36.40 -14.17 44.35
CA LYS A 152 -36.18 -15.25 43.38
C LYS A 152 -37.25 -15.24 42.30
N ASN A 153 -36.91 -14.76 41.12
CA ASN A 153 -37.76 -14.71 39.92
C ASN A 153 -37.25 -15.63 38.79
N GLY A 154 -36.21 -16.43 39.04
CA GLY A 154 -35.64 -17.32 38.05
C GLY A 154 -36.47 -18.57 37.72
N TYR A 155 -35.79 -19.57 37.18
CA TYR A 155 -36.37 -20.87 36.82
C TYR A 155 -36.94 -21.63 38.02
N ASP A 156 -38.10 -22.23 37.80
CA ASP A 156 -38.61 -23.30 38.65
C ASP A 156 -38.04 -24.67 38.26
N ALA A 157 -38.53 -25.75 38.89
CA ALA A 157 -38.09 -27.11 38.61
C ALA A 157 -38.33 -27.57 37.15
N ASN A 158 -39.23 -26.92 36.41
CA ASN A 158 -39.58 -27.21 35.03
C ASN A 158 -38.93 -26.23 34.03
N ARG A 159 -37.96 -25.42 34.48
CA ARG A 159 -37.35 -24.34 33.69
C ARG A 159 -38.35 -23.30 33.21
N GLN A 160 -39.42 -23.05 33.98
CA GLN A 160 -40.30 -21.90 33.77
C GLN A 160 -39.79 -20.74 34.60
N GLY A 161 -39.40 -19.65 33.93
CA GLY A 161 -38.97 -18.41 34.59
C GLY A 161 -40.14 -17.68 35.22
N GLY A 162 -39.89 -16.99 36.33
CA GLY A 162 -40.84 -16.05 36.90
C GLY A 162 -41.00 -14.79 36.03
N VAL A 163 -42.17 -14.15 36.11
CA VAL A 163 -42.50 -12.92 35.38
C VAL A 163 -42.87 -11.82 36.36
N ILE A 164 -42.09 -10.74 36.33
CA ILE A 164 -42.38 -9.46 36.99
C ILE A 164 -42.69 -8.42 35.92
N GLN A 165 -43.87 -7.81 35.99
CA GLN A 165 -44.24 -6.77 35.03
C GLN A 165 -45.05 -5.64 35.66
N ALA A 166 -44.76 -4.40 35.25
CA ALA A 166 -45.57 -3.25 35.63
C ALA A 166 -45.42 -2.10 34.63
N GLN A 167 -46.13 -0.98 34.82
CA GLN A 167 -45.82 0.24 34.08
C GLN A 167 -44.44 0.79 34.47
N ARG A 168 -44.15 0.76 35.78
CA ARG A 168 -42.87 1.10 36.41
C ARG A 168 -42.55 0.08 37.50
N LEU A 169 -41.27 -0.14 37.75
CA LEU A 169 -40.79 -1.08 38.77
C LEU A 169 -39.86 -0.36 39.75
N ASN A 170 -40.05 -0.61 41.05
CA ASN A 170 -39.12 -0.23 42.11
C ASN A 170 -38.90 -1.42 43.04
N LEU A 171 -37.82 -2.16 42.79
CA LEU A 171 -37.54 -3.44 43.44
C LEU A 171 -36.29 -3.33 44.32
N THR A 172 -36.45 -3.53 45.61
CA THR A 172 -35.35 -3.57 46.58
C THR A 172 -35.28 -4.96 47.22
N ALA A 173 -34.14 -5.62 47.10
CA ALA A 173 -33.87 -6.92 47.72
C ALA A 173 -32.48 -6.92 48.36
N LEU A 174 -32.44 -6.77 49.70
CA LEU A 174 -31.19 -6.57 50.44
C LEU A 174 -30.35 -7.85 50.62
N GLY A 175 -30.91 -9.03 50.33
CA GLY A 175 -30.20 -10.32 50.36
C GLY A 175 -29.74 -10.84 49.00
N GLY A 176 -30.14 -10.20 47.89
CA GLY A 176 -29.84 -10.63 46.53
C GLY A 176 -31.08 -10.79 45.64
N PHE A 177 -30.89 -10.63 44.34
CA PHE A 177 -31.93 -10.83 43.33
C PHE A 177 -31.45 -11.90 42.34
N ASP A 178 -32.14 -13.05 42.35
CA ASP A 178 -32.00 -14.12 41.37
C ASP A 178 -33.10 -13.99 40.29
N ASN A 179 -32.71 -13.60 39.10
CA ASN A 179 -33.51 -13.58 37.88
C ASN A 179 -32.97 -14.58 36.83
N TYR A 180 -32.33 -15.66 37.26
CA TYR A 180 -31.75 -16.66 36.37
C TYR A 180 -32.85 -17.34 35.52
N GLY A 181 -32.92 -17.02 34.23
CA GLY A 181 -34.00 -17.49 33.34
C GLY A 181 -35.35 -16.79 33.52
N GLY A 182 -35.42 -15.77 34.38
CA GLY A 182 -36.62 -15.00 34.68
C GLY A 182 -36.79 -13.75 33.81
N ARG A 183 -37.95 -13.11 33.89
CA ARG A 183 -38.27 -11.86 33.18
C ARG A 183 -38.74 -10.75 34.11
N VAL A 184 -38.14 -9.57 33.97
CA VAL A 184 -38.49 -8.33 34.67
C VAL A 184 -38.73 -7.23 33.65
N SER A 185 -39.92 -6.62 33.63
CA SER A 185 -40.30 -5.68 32.56
C SER A 185 -41.13 -4.48 33.03
N ALA A 186 -40.61 -3.27 32.81
CA ALA A 186 -41.35 -2.01 32.92
C ALA A 186 -41.85 -1.59 31.53
N ARG A 187 -43.17 -1.60 31.33
CA ARG A 187 -43.81 -1.46 30.01
C ARG A 187 -43.76 -0.04 29.45
N THR A 188 -43.82 0.98 30.31
CA THR A 188 -43.95 2.39 29.87
C THR A 188 -42.91 3.32 30.48
N GLY A 189 -42.42 3.02 31.69
CA GLY A 189 -41.46 3.85 32.41
C GLY A 189 -40.19 3.09 32.81
N GLU A 190 -39.75 3.33 34.04
CA GLU A 190 -38.45 2.89 34.57
C GLU A 190 -38.51 1.55 35.32
N ALA A 191 -37.40 0.82 35.30
CA ALA A 191 -37.12 -0.31 36.16
C ALA A 191 -35.94 0.04 37.07
N LEU A 192 -36.24 0.30 38.34
CA LEU A 192 -35.25 0.64 39.38
C LEU A 192 -35.04 -0.59 40.27
N ILE A 193 -33.81 -1.09 40.31
CA ILE A 193 -33.42 -2.27 41.09
C ILE A 193 -32.31 -1.87 42.07
N THR A 194 -32.48 -2.23 43.34
CA THR A 194 -31.44 -2.08 44.37
C THR A 194 -31.19 -3.41 45.07
N THR A 195 -29.98 -3.96 44.92
CA THR A 195 -29.62 -5.27 45.48
C THR A 195 -28.10 -5.45 45.58
N PRO A 196 -27.55 -6.10 46.63
CA PRO A 196 -26.10 -6.30 46.71
C PRO A 196 -25.55 -7.29 45.68
N GLY A 197 -26.40 -8.15 45.10
CA GLY A 197 -26.00 -9.09 44.05
C GLY A 197 -27.18 -9.37 43.12
N PHE A 198 -26.94 -9.28 41.82
CA PHE A 198 -27.96 -9.52 40.80
C PHE A 198 -27.49 -10.61 39.84
N ASP A 199 -28.23 -11.71 39.77
CA ASP A 199 -28.03 -12.79 38.80
C ASP A 199 -29.13 -12.70 37.74
N ASN A 200 -28.79 -12.19 36.55
CA ASN A 200 -29.67 -12.11 35.39
C ASN A 200 -29.23 -13.11 34.30
N ARG A 201 -28.54 -14.19 34.67
CA ARG A 201 -28.08 -15.14 33.66
C ARG A 201 -29.25 -15.72 32.88
N ASN A 202 -29.15 -15.83 31.55
CA ASN A 202 -30.28 -16.26 30.68
C ASN A 202 -31.62 -15.52 30.93
N GLY A 203 -31.58 -14.39 31.65
CA GLY A 203 -32.73 -13.65 32.13
C GLY A 203 -32.90 -12.37 31.34
N GLY A 204 -34.07 -11.75 31.49
CA GLY A 204 -34.40 -10.51 30.79
C GLY A 204 -34.80 -9.39 31.73
N LEU A 205 -34.14 -8.24 31.61
CA LEU A 205 -34.51 -6.98 32.27
C LEU A 205 -34.78 -5.90 31.24
N TYR A 206 -36.02 -5.42 31.18
CA TYR A 206 -36.45 -4.48 30.14
C TYR A 206 -37.19 -3.28 30.71
N ALA A 207 -36.94 -2.10 30.17
CA ALA A 207 -37.73 -0.90 30.45
C ALA A 207 -37.88 -0.03 29.21
N LYS A 208 -39.08 0.52 28.93
CA LYS A 208 -39.23 1.50 27.85
C LYS A 208 -38.45 2.80 28.14
N GLY A 209 -38.42 3.20 29.41
CA GLY A 209 -37.65 4.34 29.89
C GLY A 209 -36.26 3.91 30.33
N LEU A 210 -35.98 4.10 31.62
CA LEU A 210 -34.68 3.80 32.23
C LEU A 210 -34.65 2.41 32.87
N VAL A 211 -33.59 1.65 32.60
CA VAL A 211 -33.15 0.56 33.47
C VAL A 211 -32.05 1.10 34.38
N ARG A 212 -32.24 1.06 35.71
CA ARG A 212 -31.19 1.38 36.67
C ARG A 212 -31.00 0.24 37.66
N VAL A 213 -29.76 -0.23 37.79
CA VAL A 213 -29.37 -1.22 38.80
C VAL A 213 -28.33 -0.59 39.71
N ASN A 214 -28.65 -0.48 41.00
CA ASN A 214 -27.73 -0.10 42.05
C ASN A 214 -27.34 -1.35 42.84
N GLY A 215 -26.06 -1.75 42.83
CA GLY A 215 -25.68 -3.00 43.49
C GLY A 215 -24.20 -3.28 43.69
N GLY A 216 -23.90 -4.54 44.02
CA GLY A 216 -22.55 -5.08 44.15
C GLY A 216 -22.13 -5.78 42.87
N ASN A 217 -22.13 -7.11 42.90
CA ASN A 217 -21.81 -7.94 41.73
C ASN A 217 -23.05 -8.13 40.85
N PHE A 218 -22.87 -8.07 39.54
CA PHE A 218 -23.92 -8.29 38.56
C PHE A 218 -23.44 -9.32 37.52
N ASP A 219 -24.13 -10.46 37.45
CA ASP A 219 -23.96 -11.44 36.39
C ASP A 219 -25.09 -11.33 35.35
N ASN A 220 -24.75 -10.93 34.13
CA ASN A 220 -25.61 -10.87 32.95
C ASN A 220 -25.18 -11.89 31.87
N SER A 221 -24.45 -12.95 32.25
CA SER A 221 -23.95 -13.95 31.31
C SER A 221 -24.98 -15.02 30.93
N GLY A 222 -24.59 -16.03 30.16
CA GLY A 222 -25.40 -17.24 29.99
C GLY A 222 -25.29 -17.90 28.62
N ASP A 223 -25.79 -19.14 28.51
CA ASP A 223 -25.79 -19.92 27.26
C ASP A 223 -26.86 -19.44 26.26
N ASN A 224 -27.88 -18.72 26.73
CA ASN A 224 -28.96 -18.11 25.92
C ASN A 224 -28.99 -16.57 26.08
N ASP A 225 -27.85 -15.99 26.44
CA ASP A 225 -27.62 -14.56 26.69
C ASP A 225 -28.44 -13.97 27.86
N GLY A 226 -27.79 -13.38 28.85
CA GLY A 226 -28.46 -12.44 29.75
C GLY A 226 -28.76 -11.14 29.02
N GLN A 227 -29.99 -10.63 29.12
CA GLN A 227 -30.45 -9.50 28.33
C GLN A 227 -30.87 -8.32 29.21
N ILE A 228 -30.36 -7.14 28.87
CA ILE A 228 -30.80 -5.85 29.38
C ILE A 228 -31.11 -4.94 28.21
N ALA A 229 -32.30 -4.36 28.18
CA ALA A 229 -32.61 -3.30 27.21
C ALA A 229 -33.47 -2.19 27.79
N GLY A 230 -33.16 -0.95 27.42
CA GLY A 230 -34.08 0.16 27.64
C GLY A 230 -33.73 1.45 26.92
N GLY A 231 -34.59 2.46 27.07
CA GLY A 231 -34.34 3.81 26.55
C GLY A 231 -33.02 4.39 27.05
N GLN A 232 -32.73 4.15 28.34
CA GLN A 232 -31.46 4.41 29.00
C GLN A 232 -31.10 3.20 29.88
N VAL A 233 -29.81 2.91 30.02
CA VAL A 233 -29.29 1.88 30.92
C VAL A 233 -28.20 2.48 31.80
N GLU A 234 -28.41 2.42 33.11
CA GLU A 234 -27.48 2.87 34.14
C GLU A 234 -27.17 1.74 35.12
N LEU A 235 -25.93 1.25 35.13
CA LEU A 235 -25.48 0.22 36.04
C LEU A 235 -24.49 0.84 37.03
N ASN A 236 -24.93 1.04 38.27
CA ASN A 236 -24.13 1.62 39.35
C ASN A 236 -23.72 0.50 40.31
N LEU A 237 -22.57 -0.11 40.02
CA LEU A 237 -22.09 -1.30 40.68
C LEU A 237 -20.84 -0.99 41.50
N SER A 238 -20.83 -1.43 42.75
CA SER A 238 -19.63 -1.40 43.61
C SER A 238 -18.71 -2.61 43.36
N GLY A 239 -19.22 -3.66 42.69
CA GLY A 239 -18.51 -4.89 42.37
C GLY A 239 -18.29 -5.10 40.87
N ALA A 240 -18.16 -6.36 40.47
CA ALA A 240 -17.90 -6.75 39.09
C ALA A 240 -19.19 -6.87 38.26
N LEU A 241 -19.10 -6.47 36.99
CA LEU A 241 -20.08 -6.80 35.95
C LEU A 241 -19.54 -7.93 35.06
N ASN A 242 -20.20 -9.08 35.07
CA ASN A 242 -19.96 -10.16 34.12
C ASN A 242 -21.02 -10.09 33.01
N ASN A 243 -20.63 -9.64 31.83
CA ASN A 243 -21.46 -9.60 30.62
C ASN A 243 -20.99 -10.61 29.56
N ARG A 244 -20.31 -11.69 29.96
CA ARG A 244 -19.85 -12.71 29.02
C ARG A 244 -21.03 -13.39 28.33
N LEU A 245 -21.06 -13.43 26.99
CA LEU A 245 -22.21 -13.89 26.19
C LEU A 245 -23.51 -13.08 26.45
N GLY A 246 -23.45 -12.02 27.26
CA GLY A 246 -24.61 -11.19 27.59
C GLY A 246 -24.79 -10.05 26.59
N ILE A 247 -26.00 -9.49 26.56
CA ILE A 247 -26.36 -8.32 25.77
C ILE A 247 -26.87 -7.23 26.70
N ILE A 248 -26.24 -6.05 26.63
CA ILE A 248 -26.71 -4.82 27.29
C ILE A 248 -26.87 -3.76 26.22
N GLU A 249 -28.11 -3.34 25.97
CA GLU A 249 -28.47 -2.42 24.90
C GLU A 249 -29.24 -1.21 25.43
N SER A 250 -28.91 -0.03 24.93
CA SER A 250 -29.64 1.21 25.21
C SER A 250 -30.02 1.95 23.93
N ASP A 251 -31.16 2.64 23.95
CA ASP A 251 -31.57 3.49 22.82
C ASP A 251 -30.88 4.86 22.82
N SER A 252 -30.35 5.34 23.96
CA SER A 252 -29.78 6.71 24.04
C SER A 252 -28.62 6.89 25.01
N THR A 253 -28.64 6.26 26.19
CA THR A 253 -27.54 6.39 27.17
C THR A 253 -27.19 5.02 27.72
N LEU A 254 -25.91 4.67 27.64
CA LEU A 254 -25.33 3.52 28.34
C LEU A 254 -24.28 4.05 29.31
N ALA A 255 -24.57 3.97 30.61
CA ALA A 255 -23.65 4.35 31.67
C ALA A 255 -23.38 3.15 32.58
N VAL A 256 -22.10 2.82 32.76
CA VAL A 256 -21.68 1.70 33.62
C VAL A 256 -20.56 2.16 34.54
N THR A 257 -20.84 2.12 35.83
CA THR A 257 -19.85 2.26 36.91
C THR A 257 -19.68 0.90 37.56
N ALA A 258 -18.46 0.36 37.59
CA ALA A 258 -18.15 -0.95 38.17
C ALA A 258 -16.70 -1.03 38.66
N ALA A 259 -16.40 -1.97 39.56
CA ALA A 259 -15.03 -2.27 39.95
C ALA A 259 -14.24 -2.94 38.81
N SER A 260 -14.89 -3.81 38.04
CA SER A 260 -14.35 -4.49 36.87
C SER A 260 -15.49 -4.88 35.93
N LEU A 261 -15.19 -5.01 34.64
CA LEU A 261 -16.16 -5.40 33.62
C LEU A 261 -15.56 -6.47 32.71
N ASP A 262 -16.20 -7.64 32.66
CA ASP A 262 -15.89 -8.71 31.71
C ASP A 262 -16.96 -8.75 30.61
N ASN A 263 -16.61 -8.32 29.41
CA ASN A 263 -17.45 -8.35 28.21
C ASN A 263 -16.92 -9.34 27.17
N GLN A 264 -16.13 -10.34 27.57
CA GLN A 264 -15.61 -11.32 26.62
C GLN A 264 -16.77 -12.03 25.92
N THR A 265 -16.77 -12.10 24.58
CA THR A 265 -17.86 -12.69 23.78
C THR A 265 -19.25 -12.05 23.99
N GLY A 266 -19.34 -10.96 24.76
CA GLY A 266 -20.57 -10.23 25.06
C GLY A 266 -20.74 -8.99 24.18
N GLN A 267 -21.88 -8.33 24.34
CA GLN A 267 -22.27 -7.14 23.60
C GLN A 267 -22.70 -6.00 24.53
N LEU A 268 -22.10 -4.83 24.33
CA LEU A 268 -22.47 -3.56 24.95
C LEU A 268 -22.84 -2.58 23.83
N ARG A 269 -24.08 -2.08 23.81
CA ARG A 269 -24.60 -1.32 22.66
C ARG A 269 -25.37 -0.08 23.10
N ALA A 270 -25.05 1.07 22.50
CA ALA A 270 -25.85 2.29 22.57
C ALA A 270 -26.23 2.70 21.14
N LEU A 271 -27.52 2.59 20.80
CA LEU A 271 -28.00 2.71 19.41
C LEU A 271 -28.46 4.13 19.01
N GLY A 272 -28.58 5.03 19.99
CA GLY A 272 -29.01 6.41 19.77
C GLY A 272 -27.94 7.26 19.12
N GLY A 273 -28.32 8.15 18.19
CA GLY A 273 -27.39 9.10 17.57
C GLY A 273 -27.08 10.34 18.44
N GLY A 274 -27.69 10.46 19.62
CA GLY A 274 -27.50 11.57 20.55
C GLY A 274 -27.53 11.06 21.99
N GLY A 275 -26.73 11.68 22.86
CA GLY A 275 -26.46 11.17 24.21
C GLY A 275 -24.97 10.90 24.39
N ALA A 276 -24.63 10.23 25.49
CA ALA A 276 -23.26 9.85 25.83
C ALA A 276 -23.21 8.40 26.28
N THR A 277 -22.16 7.70 25.87
CA THR A 277 -21.80 6.40 26.43
C THR A 277 -20.66 6.61 27.41
N ASN A 278 -20.81 6.12 28.65
CA ASN A 278 -19.85 6.39 29.73
C ASN A 278 -19.52 5.12 30.51
N PHE A 279 -18.25 4.73 30.49
CA PHE A 279 -17.71 3.66 31.31
C PHE A 279 -16.78 4.23 32.37
N GLN A 280 -17.04 3.90 33.63
CA GLN A 280 -16.22 4.21 34.80
C GLN A 280 -15.84 2.91 35.49
N ILE A 281 -14.77 2.29 35.01
CA ILE A 281 -14.32 0.95 35.45
C ILE A 281 -13.06 1.11 36.30
N GLY A 282 -13.14 0.75 37.58
CA GLY A 282 -12.04 0.96 38.53
C GLY A 282 -10.76 0.22 38.15
N ASN A 283 -10.89 -1.04 37.71
CA ASN A 283 -9.78 -1.93 37.39
C ASN A 283 -9.80 -2.33 35.90
N LEU A 284 -9.98 -3.61 35.60
CA LEU A 284 -9.97 -4.17 34.26
C LEU A 284 -11.33 -4.04 33.58
N PHE A 285 -11.33 -3.47 32.38
CA PHE A 285 -12.35 -3.67 31.36
C PHE A 285 -11.81 -4.65 30.32
N ASP A 286 -12.29 -5.90 30.37
CA ASP A 286 -11.95 -6.95 29.43
C ASP A 286 -13.01 -7.07 28.32
N ASN A 287 -12.67 -6.61 27.12
CA ASN A 287 -13.47 -6.70 25.91
C ASN A 287 -12.88 -7.68 24.88
N ARG A 288 -12.03 -8.63 25.30
CA ARG A 288 -11.42 -9.59 24.37
C ARG A 288 -12.49 -10.45 23.69
N ASN A 289 -12.47 -10.53 22.37
CA ASN A 289 -13.51 -11.19 21.55
C ASN A 289 -14.95 -10.66 21.80
N GLY A 290 -15.09 -9.49 22.46
CA GLY A 290 -16.36 -8.85 22.73
C GLY A 290 -16.63 -7.67 21.80
N THR A 291 -17.84 -7.14 21.86
CA THR A 291 -18.29 -6.00 21.06
C THR A 291 -18.75 -4.85 21.96
N LEU A 292 -18.20 -3.66 21.71
CA LEU A 292 -18.67 -2.39 22.25
C LEU A 292 -19.07 -1.46 21.09
N GLU A 293 -20.36 -1.14 20.98
CA GLU A 293 -20.92 -0.27 19.94
C GLU A 293 -21.59 0.96 20.56
N SER A 294 -21.26 2.14 20.06
CA SER A 294 -21.85 3.40 20.49
C SER A 294 -22.14 4.30 19.29
N ALA A 295 -23.42 4.51 19.00
CA ALA A 295 -23.89 5.50 18.04
C ALA A 295 -23.98 6.91 18.62
N ASN A 296 -23.88 7.03 19.95
CA ASN A 296 -23.94 8.29 20.67
C ASN A 296 -22.86 9.28 20.20
N SER A 297 -23.11 10.58 20.39
CA SER A 297 -22.19 11.64 19.99
C SER A 297 -20.81 11.52 20.63
N ASP A 298 -20.80 11.22 21.93
CA ASP A 298 -19.60 11.10 22.74
C ASP A 298 -19.51 9.71 23.39
N LEU A 299 -18.28 9.18 23.44
CA LEU A 299 -17.93 7.98 24.19
C LEU A 299 -16.79 8.31 25.14
N THR A 300 -17.01 8.08 26.43
CA THR A 300 -15.98 8.16 27.46
C THR A 300 -15.71 6.76 28.02
N LEU A 301 -14.46 6.30 27.91
CA LEU A 301 -13.98 5.03 28.47
C LEU A 301 -12.89 5.33 29.50
N ASN A 302 -13.31 5.46 30.76
CA ASN A 302 -12.41 5.57 31.90
C ASN A 302 -12.27 4.18 32.53
N ALA A 303 -11.15 3.52 32.26
CA ALA A 303 -10.81 2.23 32.84
C ALA A 303 -9.40 2.27 33.43
N GLY A 304 -9.14 1.52 34.50
CA GLY A 304 -7.78 1.30 35.02
C GLY A 304 -6.89 0.56 34.01
N ASN A 305 -7.46 -0.43 33.31
CA ASN A 305 -6.86 -1.09 32.15
C ASN A 305 -7.93 -1.54 31.17
N PHE A 306 -7.61 -1.55 29.87
CA PHE A 306 -8.52 -2.00 28.81
C PHE A 306 -7.85 -3.09 27.96
N LEU A 307 -8.50 -4.25 27.84
CA LEU A 307 -8.08 -5.34 26.96
C LEU A 307 -9.12 -5.51 25.85
N ASN A 308 -8.69 -5.51 24.60
CA ASN A 308 -9.55 -5.57 23.42
C ASN A 308 -8.98 -6.53 22.35
N GLY A 309 -8.02 -7.39 22.69
CA GLY A 309 -7.49 -8.40 21.78
C GLY A 309 -8.59 -9.29 21.19
N GLY A 310 -8.69 -9.34 19.85
CA GLY A 310 -9.77 -10.03 19.13
C GLY A 310 -11.16 -9.38 19.24
N GLY A 311 -11.30 -8.31 20.04
CA GLY A 311 -12.53 -7.54 20.22
C GLY A 311 -12.63 -6.31 19.33
N SER A 312 -13.81 -5.69 19.34
CA SER A 312 -14.11 -4.48 18.58
C SER A 312 -14.74 -3.39 19.45
N LEU A 313 -14.21 -2.17 19.35
CA LEU A 313 -14.84 -0.94 19.82
C LEU A 313 -15.21 -0.07 18.62
N LEU A 314 -16.50 0.20 18.45
CA LEU A 314 -17.05 1.04 17.39
C LEU A 314 -17.83 2.22 17.97
N HIS A 315 -17.36 3.43 17.69
CA HIS A 315 -18.01 4.69 18.04
C HIS A 315 -18.36 5.49 16.77
N THR A 316 -19.62 5.46 16.34
CA THR A 316 -20.01 6.17 15.11
C THR A 316 -20.34 7.65 15.32
N GLY A 317 -20.31 8.12 16.57
CA GLY A 317 -20.48 9.52 16.93
C GLY A 317 -19.39 10.42 16.39
N ASN A 318 -19.75 11.65 16.03
CA ASN A 318 -18.84 12.67 15.49
C ASN A 318 -18.21 13.56 16.57
N GLY A 319 -18.55 13.35 17.85
CA GLY A 319 -18.05 14.12 18.99
C GLY A 319 -16.66 13.66 19.45
N THR A 320 -16.48 13.57 20.76
CA THR A 320 -15.22 13.18 21.39
C THR A 320 -15.23 11.70 21.74
N PHE A 321 -14.17 10.99 21.36
CA PHE A 321 -13.88 9.70 21.96
C PHE A 321 -12.79 9.90 23.02
N ASN A 322 -13.20 9.95 24.28
CA ASN A 322 -12.31 10.16 25.41
C ASN A 322 -11.88 8.80 25.98
N ILE A 323 -10.61 8.49 25.87
CA ILE A 323 -9.97 7.30 26.43
C ILE A 323 -8.54 7.67 26.83
N SER A 324 -8.05 7.12 27.93
CA SER A 324 -6.64 7.26 28.32
C SER A 324 -5.73 6.68 27.24
N THR A 325 -4.66 7.39 26.85
CA THR A 325 -3.70 6.87 25.87
C THR A 325 -3.16 5.49 26.28
N ALA A 326 -2.88 5.28 27.57
CA ALA A 326 -2.35 4.01 28.07
C ALA A 326 -3.28 2.81 27.81
N ASN A 327 -4.60 3.07 27.78
CA ASN A 327 -5.61 2.06 27.46
C ASN A 327 -5.69 1.78 25.97
N VAL A 328 -5.28 2.71 25.10
CA VAL A 328 -5.21 2.48 23.65
C VAL A 328 -3.92 1.75 23.29
N THR A 329 -2.79 2.14 23.88
CA THR A 329 -1.48 1.60 23.53
C THR A 329 -1.33 0.11 23.85
N ASN A 330 -2.10 -0.41 24.83
CA ASN A 330 -2.04 -1.79 25.30
C ASN A 330 -3.30 -2.62 24.97
N ALA A 331 -4.27 -2.06 24.24
CA ALA A 331 -5.58 -2.68 24.06
C ALA A 331 -5.55 -4.02 23.29
N GLY A 332 -4.91 -4.04 22.12
CA GLY A 332 -5.18 -5.06 21.11
C GLY A 332 -6.44 -4.75 20.28
N GLY A 333 -6.63 -5.50 19.18
CA GLY A 333 -7.87 -5.50 18.40
C GLY A 333 -8.13 -4.24 17.59
N SER A 334 -9.41 -3.93 17.36
CA SER A 334 -9.86 -2.80 16.55
C SER A 334 -10.56 -1.73 17.39
N ILE A 335 -10.17 -0.47 17.17
CA ILE A 335 -10.77 0.72 17.78
C ILE A 335 -11.14 1.69 16.65
N VAL A 336 -12.43 1.93 16.46
CA VAL A 336 -12.96 2.77 15.38
C VAL A 336 -13.82 3.88 15.98
N THR A 337 -13.53 5.12 15.62
CA THR A 337 -14.34 6.29 15.99
C THR A 337 -14.54 7.23 14.80
N ARG A 338 -15.71 7.86 14.64
CA ARG A 338 -15.86 9.02 13.74
C ARG A 338 -15.49 10.35 14.41
N GLY A 339 -15.27 10.32 15.73
CA GLY A 339 -14.89 11.46 16.53
C GLY A 339 -13.41 11.80 16.46
N GLY A 340 -12.99 12.73 17.32
CA GLY A 340 -11.58 13.01 17.56
C GLY A 340 -10.94 12.01 18.53
N LEU A 341 -9.72 11.58 18.23
CA LEU A 341 -8.87 10.76 19.11
C LEU A 341 -7.48 11.40 19.20
N THR A 342 -7.03 11.66 20.43
CA THR A 342 -5.68 12.16 20.71
C THR A 342 -4.91 11.13 21.52
N LEU A 343 -3.74 10.74 21.04
CA LEU A 343 -2.84 9.78 21.67
C LEU A 343 -1.54 10.50 22.00
N SER A 344 -1.16 10.50 23.27
CA SER A 344 0.09 11.10 23.76
C SER A 344 0.87 10.12 24.62
N ALA A 345 2.12 9.82 24.25
CA ALA A 345 3.00 8.92 25.00
C ALA A 345 4.48 9.21 24.70
N ASP A 346 5.39 8.88 25.62
CA ASP A 346 6.83 8.99 25.33
C ASP A 346 7.29 7.91 24.34
N SER A 347 6.73 6.71 24.44
CA SER A 347 7.06 5.59 23.56
C SER A 347 5.85 4.72 23.33
N TRP A 348 5.68 4.25 22.09
CA TRP A 348 4.58 3.36 21.73
C TRP A 348 4.97 2.43 20.59
N THR A 349 4.69 1.13 20.77
CA THR A 349 4.67 0.16 19.68
C THR A 349 3.22 -0.14 19.30
N ASN A 350 2.78 0.27 18.11
CA ASN A 350 1.43 -0.04 17.63
C ASN A 350 1.40 -1.35 16.84
N SER A 351 0.49 -2.24 17.25
CA SER A 351 0.09 -3.45 16.53
C SER A 351 -1.41 -3.51 16.26
N ASN A 352 -2.14 -2.44 16.63
CA ASN A 352 -3.59 -2.35 16.54
C ASN A 352 -4.03 -1.72 15.22
N VAL A 353 -5.31 -1.91 14.89
CA VAL A 353 -6.02 -1.16 13.83
C VAL A 353 -6.84 -0.06 14.48
N ILE A 354 -6.39 1.18 14.35
CA ILE A 354 -7.05 2.37 14.90
C ILE A 354 -7.54 3.23 13.76
N GLN A 355 -8.84 3.52 13.75
CA GLN A 355 -9.45 4.49 12.84
C GLN A 355 -10.14 5.60 13.62
N ALA A 356 -9.87 6.86 13.27
CA ALA A 356 -10.56 8.01 13.83
C ALA A 356 -11.05 8.97 12.73
N GLY A 357 -11.99 9.87 13.06
CA GLY A 357 -12.29 11.00 12.17
C GLY A 357 -11.10 11.95 12.10
N ARG A 358 -10.67 12.43 13.26
CA ARG A 358 -9.45 13.22 13.44
C ARG A 358 -8.52 12.47 14.39
N LEU A 359 -7.35 12.08 13.90
CA LEU A 359 -6.37 11.33 14.66
C LEU A 359 -5.15 12.21 14.96
N ASN A 360 -4.93 12.55 16.23
CA ASN A 360 -3.75 13.26 16.69
C ASN A 360 -2.83 12.31 17.45
N VAL A 361 -1.59 12.13 17.01
CA VAL A 361 -0.62 11.20 17.60
C VAL A 361 0.64 11.96 17.98
N ASN A 362 0.82 12.19 19.27
CA ASN A 362 1.96 12.91 19.85
C ASN A 362 2.84 11.90 20.59
N VAL A 363 3.75 11.25 19.87
CA VAL A 363 4.58 10.19 20.43
C VAL A 363 6.05 10.43 20.13
N ASN A 364 6.88 10.51 21.18
CA ASN A 364 8.29 10.80 20.99
C ASN A 364 9.03 9.66 20.25
N ASN A 365 8.90 8.41 20.70
CA ASN A 365 9.45 7.23 20.01
C ASN A 365 8.31 6.29 19.56
N PHE A 366 8.00 6.30 18.28
CA PHE A 366 6.90 5.52 17.72
C PHE A 366 7.44 4.38 16.85
N SER A 367 6.98 3.17 17.10
CA SER A 367 7.18 2.02 16.21
C SER A 367 5.83 1.45 15.82
N GLN A 368 5.56 1.33 14.52
CA GLN A 368 4.41 0.63 14.02
C GLN A 368 4.85 -0.68 13.39
N THR A 369 4.32 -1.78 13.91
CA THR A 369 4.55 -3.12 13.36
C THR A 369 3.88 -3.25 11.98
N ALA A 370 4.25 -4.30 11.24
CA ALA A 370 3.66 -4.59 9.94
C ALA A 370 2.12 -4.73 9.98
N SER A 371 1.54 -5.26 11.06
CA SER A 371 0.07 -5.39 11.21
C SER A 371 -0.62 -4.12 11.72
N GLY A 372 0.14 -3.13 12.20
CA GLY A 372 -0.40 -1.91 12.78
C GLY A 372 -0.94 -0.95 11.70
N GLN A 373 -2.10 -0.36 11.98
CA GLN A 373 -2.72 0.63 11.10
C GLN A 373 -3.22 1.84 11.90
N LEU A 374 -2.88 3.05 11.42
CA LEU A 374 -3.43 4.32 11.89
C LEU A 374 -4.13 5.00 10.73
N LEU A 375 -5.46 5.11 10.82
CA LEU A 375 -6.32 5.59 9.75
C LEU A 375 -7.12 6.80 10.21
N ALA A 376 -7.14 7.86 9.40
CA ALA A 376 -7.97 9.03 9.64
C ALA A 376 -8.94 9.26 8.46
N SER A 377 -10.22 9.55 8.72
CA SER A 377 -11.15 9.88 7.63
C SER A 377 -11.16 11.36 7.27
N THR A 378 -10.71 12.25 8.17
CA THR A 378 -10.72 13.70 7.98
C THR A 378 -9.33 14.31 8.08
N SER A 379 -8.57 13.97 9.13
CA SER A 379 -7.21 14.50 9.31
C SER A 379 -6.36 13.63 10.21
N PHE A 380 -5.13 13.36 9.79
CA PHE A 380 -4.09 12.77 10.63
C PHE A 380 -3.05 13.85 10.96
N VAL A 381 -2.75 14.04 12.25
CA VAL A 381 -1.68 14.92 12.72
C VAL A 381 -0.75 14.11 13.63
N GLY A 382 0.51 13.98 13.24
CA GLY A 382 1.53 13.31 14.03
C GLY A 382 2.63 14.29 14.48
N SER A 383 3.09 14.15 15.72
CA SER A 383 4.28 14.83 16.21
C SER A 383 5.15 13.91 17.08
N GLY A 384 6.47 14.05 17.00
CA GLY A 384 7.38 13.15 17.73
C GLY A 384 8.86 13.39 17.51
N GLY A 385 9.69 12.48 18.04
CA GLY A 385 11.13 12.44 17.87
C GLY A 385 11.55 11.45 16.78
N ASN A 386 11.37 10.15 16.98
CA ASN A 386 11.74 9.11 16.00
C ASN A 386 10.57 8.18 15.73
N TRP A 387 10.22 8.02 14.45
CA TRP A 387 9.08 7.22 14.00
C TRP A 387 9.55 6.17 12.99
N ASN A 388 9.34 4.89 13.33
CA ASN A 388 9.53 3.75 12.43
C ASN A 388 8.17 3.15 12.08
N ASN A 389 7.77 3.19 10.80
CA ASN A 389 6.51 2.66 10.32
C ASN A 389 6.75 1.47 9.39
N ASP A 390 6.45 0.26 9.84
CA ASP A 390 6.43 -0.96 9.01
C ASP A 390 5.01 -1.31 8.52
N GLY A 391 3.97 -0.64 9.04
CA GLY A 391 2.56 -0.85 8.69
C GLY A 391 1.97 0.30 7.85
N LEU A 392 0.71 0.68 8.13
CA LEU A 392 0.00 1.72 7.37
C LEU A 392 -0.33 2.95 8.24
N ILE A 393 0.05 4.13 7.77
CA ILE A 393 -0.46 5.41 8.26
C ILE A 393 -1.15 6.10 7.09
N ALA A 394 -2.46 6.34 7.20
CA ALA A 394 -3.23 6.92 6.11
C ALA A 394 -4.30 7.92 6.56
N SER A 395 -4.61 8.86 5.65
CA SER A 395 -5.73 9.79 5.79
C SER A 395 -6.54 9.90 4.49
N ASP A 396 -7.87 9.83 4.57
CA ASP A 396 -8.75 10.17 3.44
C ASP A 396 -8.85 11.69 3.24
N GLY A 397 -8.46 12.48 4.24
CA GLY A 397 -8.41 13.95 4.18
C GLY A 397 -6.98 14.47 4.17
N SER A 398 -6.60 15.32 5.13
CA SER A 398 -5.22 15.82 5.23
C SER A 398 -4.33 14.94 6.12
N LEU A 399 -3.03 14.93 5.84
CA LEU A 399 -2.02 14.29 6.69
C LEU A 399 -0.87 15.27 6.96
N SER A 400 -0.54 15.49 8.23
CA SER A 400 0.62 16.28 8.66
C SER A 400 1.45 15.49 9.66
N LEU A 401 2.75 15.37 9.41
CA LEU A 401 3.68 14.65 10.27
C LEU A 401 4.90 15.52 10.57
N ASN A 402 5.14 15.83 11.86
CA ASN A 402 6.23 16.69 12.32
C ASN A 402 7.18 15.91 13.26
N ILE A 403 8.32 15.49 12.73
CA ILE A 403 9.27 14.60 13.39
C ILE A 403 10.58 15.36 13.69
N GLY A 404 10.95 15.51 14.95
CA GLY A 404 12.19 16.18 15.33
C GLY A 404 13.46 15.40 14.97
N GLY A 405 13.34 14.10 14.74
CA GLY A 405 14.42 13.17 14.41
C GLY A 405 14.15 12.43 13.10
N THR A 406 14.19 11.10 13.12
CA THR A 406 14.12 10.27 11.91
C THR A 406 12.72 9.71 11.66
N TYR A 407 12.25 9.78 10.41
CA TYR A 407 11.14 8.99 9.90
C TYR A 407 11.67 7.85 9.00
N GLY A 408 11.20 6.62 9.21
CA GLY A 408 11.57 5.48 8.38
C GLY A 408 10.69 4.25 8.57
N GLY A 409 11.21 3.07 8.24
CA GLY A 409 10.48 1.78 8.29
C GLY A 409 10.01 1.32 6.92
N ASN A 410 9.48 0.09 6.80
CA ASN A 410 9.14 -0.57 5.54
C ASN A 410 7.69 -0.36 5.06
N GLY A 411 6.94 0.46 5.79
CA GLY A 411 5.50 0.63 5.62
C GLY A 411 5.12 1.75 4.66
N ARG A 412 3.82 2.08 4.68
CA ARG A 412 3.20 3.10 3.84
C ARG A 412 2.72 4.31 4.65
N LEU A 413 3.04 5.49 4.16
CA LEU A 413 2.44 6.78 4.54
C LEU A 413 1.63 7.31 3.36
N SER A 414 0.34 7.58 3.54
CA SER A 414 -0.47 8.13 2.44
C SER A 414 -1.59 9.07 2.85
N SER A 415 -1.96 9.94 1.92
CA SER A 415 -3.07 10.87 2.08
C SER A 415 -3.84 10.95 0.77
N LEU A 416 -5.18 10.91 0.76
CA LEU A 416 -5.97 11.22 -0.43
C LEU A 416 -6.05 12.74 -0.67
N GLY A 417 -5.99 13.54 0.40
CA GLY A 417 -5.85 15.00 0.33
C GLY A 417 -4.38 15.44 0.39
N THR A 418 -4.11 16.54 1.09
CA THR A 418 -2.74 17.08 1.24
C THR A 418 -1.88 16.20 2.15
N LEU A 419 -0.58 16.14 1.86
CA LEU A 419 0.41 15.41 2.68
C LEU A 419 1.59 16.32 3.02
N GLY A 420 1.80 16.59 4.31
CA GLY A 420 2.98 17.29 4.82
C GLY A 420 3.82 16.38 5.71
N LEU A 421 5.11 16.24 5.40
CA LEU A 421 6.10 15.56 6.24
C LEU A 421 7.26 16.51 6.52
N SER A 422 7.53 16.79 7.80
CA SER A 422 8.72 17.47 8.27
C SER A 422 9.53 16.50 9.15
N ALA A 423 10.81 16.32 8.86
CA ALA A 423 11.71 15.45 9.63
C ALA A 423 13.13 16.00 9.69
N ALA A 424 13.95 15.60 10.66
CA ALA A 424 15.39 15.84 10.56
C ALA A 424 16.03 14.92 9.51
N GLN A 425 15.63 13.65 9.46
CA GLN A 425 16.06 12.66 8.46
C GLN A 425 14.89 11.81 7.99
N VAL A 426 14.93 11.36 6.73
CA VAL A 426 13.94 10.43 6.16
C VAL A 426 14.66 9.28 5.47
N ASN A 427 14.37 8.05 5.90
CA ASN A 427 14.97 6.83 5.37
C ASN A 427 13.88 5.89 4.83
N LEU A 428 13.76 5.81 3.51
CA LEU A 428 12.82 4.92 2.83
C LEU A 428 13.59 3.70 2.29
N ASN A 429 13.31 2.53 2.86
CA ASN A 429 13.79 1.24 2.40
C ASN A 429 13.08 0.83 1.10
N ALA A 430 13.50 -0.28 0.49
CA ALA A 430 12.95 -0.75 -0.79
C ALA A 430 11.42 -0.94 -0.78
N ALA A 431 10.84 -1.38 0.35
CA ALA A 431 9.38 -1.58 0.49
C ALA A 431 8.62 -0.30 0.92
N SER A 432 9.34 0.72 1.38
CA SER A 432 8.73 1.93 1.95
C SER A 432 8.05 2.76 0.88
N THR A 433 6.87 3.28 1.21
CA THR A 433 6.10 4.14 0.32
C THR A 433 5.64 5.41 1.04
N ILE A 434 5.86 6.56 0.44
CA ILE A 434 5.13 7.80 0.71
C ILE A 434 4.32 8.16 -0.54
N ALA A 435 3.00 8.29 -0.39
CA ALA A 435 2.08 8.54 -1.51
C ALA A 435 1.03 9.61 -1.17
N GLY A 436 1.09 10.77 -1.81
CA GLY A 436 0.06 11.81 -1.70
C GLY A 436 -0.90 11.83 -2.89
N GLY A 437 -2.20 11.98 -2.63
CA GLY A 437 -3.24 12.19 -3.64
C GLY A 437 -3.39 13.67 -4.01
N GLY A 438 -3.27 14.57 -3.04
CA GLY A 438 -3.20 16.01 -3.23
C GLY A 438 -1.77 16.56 -3.15
N ASP A 439 -1.64 17.88 -3.00
CA ASP A 439 -0.33 18.53 -2.91
C ASP A 439 0.48 17.98 -1.74
N THR A 440 1.73 17.60 -2.04
CA THR A 440 2.63 16.93 -1.11
C THR A 440 3.87 17.78 -0.86
N THR A 441 4.19 18.00 0.41
CA THR A 441 5.42 18.68 0.84
C THR A 441 6.22 17.77 1.77
N VAL A 442 7.48 17.53 1.43
CA VAL A 442 8.44 16.81 2.27
C VAL A 442 9.62 17.73 2.59
N SER A 443 9.79 18.06 3.85
CA SER A 443 10.86 18.93 4.36
C SER A 443 11.77 18.14 5.29
N VAL A 444 13.05 18.04 4.93
CA VAL A 444 14.05 17.24 5.63
C VAL A 444 15.22 18.13 6.02
N GLY A 445 15.51 18.26 7.32
CA GLY A 445 16.61 19.10 7.79
C GLY A 445 17.99 18.61 7.33
N GLY A 446 18.15 17.29 7.20
CA GLY A 446 19.37 16.59 6.79
C GLY A 446 19.21 15.84 5.47
N GLN A 447 19.49 14.53 5.48
CA GLN A 447 19.42 13.69 4.29
C GLN A 447 18.05 13.02 4.13
N LEU A 448 17.54 13.04 2.90
CA LEU A 448 16.48 12.15 2.41
C LEU A 448 17.14 10.99 1.66
N SER A 449 17.10 9.78 2.24
CA SER A 449 17.49 8.54 1.58
C SER A 449 16.24 7.83 1.06
N ASN A 450 16.14 7.67 -0.26
CA ASN A 450 14.98 7.05 -0.91
C ASN A 450 15.42 5.86 -1.75
N VAL A 451 15.29 4.64 -1.20
CA VAL A 451 15.43 3.37 -1.94
C VAL A 451 14.05 2.85 -2.41
N GLY A 452 12.99 3.22 -1.69
CA GLY A 452 11.60 2.88 -2.00
C GLY A 452 10.95 3.88 -2.96
N ARG A 453 9.78 4.39 -2.57
CA ARG A 453 8.98 5.31 -3.41
C ARG A 453 8.47 6.51 -2.63
N LEU A 454 8.69 7.71 -3.19
CA LEU A 454 8.12 8.98 -2.77
C LEU A 454 7.41 9.64 -3.96
N THR A 455 6.08 9.63 -3.95
CA THR A 455 5.29 10.13 -5.08
C THR A 455 4.08 10.97 -4.67
N SER A 456 3.67 11.90 -5.52
CA SER A 456 2.41 12.64 -5.44
C SER A 456 1.61 12.49 -6.72
N ALA A 457 0.28 12.36 -6.65
CA ALA A 457 -0.60 12.45 -7.82
C ALA A 457 -0.86 13.91 -8.25
N SER A 458 -0.71 14.87 -7.32
CA SER A 458 -0.71 16.31 -7.59
C SER A 458 0.73 16.83 -7.65
N ASN A 459 0.98 18.06 -7.19
CA ASN A 459 2.32 18.62 -7.07
C ASN A 459 3.11 17.94 -5.94
N LEU A 460 4.44 17.86 -6.12
CA LEU A 460 5.38 17.42 -5.11
C LEU A 460 6.46 18.49 -4.90
N THR A 461 6.60 18.94 -3.66
CA THR A 461 7.71 19.80 -3.22
C THR A 461 8.58 19.05 -2.21
N VAL A 462 9.87 18.92 -2.50
CA VAL A 462 10.86 18.32 -1.60
C VAL A 462 11.94 19.33 -1.26
N ASN A 463 12.12 19.60 0.03
CA ASN A 463 13.21 20.41 0.57
C ASN A 463 14.08 19.51 1.43
N ALA A 464 15.38 19.41 1.15
CA ALA A 464 16.30 18.58 1.93
C ALA A 464 17.68 19.22 2.02
N GLY A 465 18.49 18.86 3.02
CA GLY A 465 19.92 19.22 3.03
C GLY A 465 20.70 18.45 1.94
N SER A 466 20.43 17.15 1.82
CA SER A 466 20.90 16.30 0.71
C SER A 466 19.86 15.24 0.34
N ILE A 467 19.89 14.75 -0.89
CA ILE A 467 19.00 13.69 -1.37
C ILE A 467 19.87 12.58 -1.98
N ASN A 468 19.65 11.35 -1.53
CA ASN A 468 20.18 10.13 -2.14
C ASN A 468 19.00 9.29 -2.62
N ASN A 469 18.74 9.33 -3.93
CA ASN A 469 17.66 8.62 -4.59
C ASN A 469 18.20 7.41 -5.34
N GLN A 470 17.79 6.22 -4.89
CA GLN A 470 17.99 4.92 -5.56
C GLN A 470 16.66 4.28 -5.96
N GLY A 471 15.55 4.82 -5.45
CA GLY A 471 14.19 4.43 -5.76
C GLY A 471 13.49 5.40 -6.71
N THR A 472 12.19 5.59 -6.51
CA THR A 472 11.37 6.51 -7.31
C THR A 472 11.04 7.76 -6.52
N LEU A 473 11.33 8.93 -7.10
CA LEU A 473 10.90 10.24 -6.62
C LEU A 473 10.10 10.93 -7.74
N GLY A 474 8.83 11.26 -7.52
CA GLY A 474 8.12 11.93 -8.60
C GLY A 474 6.73 12.46 -8.34
N SER A 475 6.18 13.11 -9.35
CA SER A 475 4.95 13.89 -9.27
C SER A 475 4.09 13.63 -10.50
N GLY A 476 2.77 13.49 -10.31
CA GLY A 476 1.78 13.48 -11.39
C GLY A 476 1.60 14.84 -12.05
N GLN A 477 2.01 15.93 -11.37
CA GLN A 477 2.00 17.30 -11.90
C GLN A 477 3.41 17.91 -11.83
N ALA A 478 3.56 19.10 -11.24
CA ALA A 478 4.86 19.74 -11.12
C ALA A 478 5.70 19.09 -10.01
N LEU A 479 7.01 18.99 -10.24
CA LEU A 479 7.99 18.56 -9.24
C LEU A 479 8.94 19.71 -8.95
N THR A 480 9.06 20.10 -7.67
CA THR A 480 10.12 21.02 -7.21
C THR A 480 10.98 20.31 -6.17
N VAL A 481 12.27 20.24 -6.42
CA VAL A 481 13.27 19.70 -5.49
C VAL A 481 14.25 20.80 -5.15
N THR A 482 14.45 21.08 -3.86
CA THR A 482 15.44 22.03 -3.37
C THR A 482 16.38 21.31 -2.41
N THR A 483 17.66 21.20 -2.76
CA THR A 483 18.65 20.50 -1.95
C THR A 483 20.07 21.01 -2.20
N GLY A 484 21.01 20.81 -1.26
CA GLY A 484 22.42 21.11 -1.52
C GLY A 484 23.01 20.13 -2.54
N SER A 485 22.94 18.83 -2.23
CA SER A 485 23.39 17.76 -3.12
C SER A 485 22.25 16.82 -3.48
N LEU A 486 22.13 16.49 -4.77
CA LEU A 486 21.20 15.51 -5.31
C LEU A 486 21.99 14.39 -5.99
N VAL A 487 22.00 13.22 -5.37
CA VAL A 487 22.51 11.98 -5.96
C VAL A 487 21.31 11.15 -6.41
N ASN A 488 21.26 10.85 -7.70
CA ASN A 488 20.31 9.92 -8.29
C ASN A 488 21.13 8.77 -8.91
N ASP A 489 21.18 7.63 -8.22
CA ASP A 489 21.97 6.47 -8.64
C ASP A 489 21.05 5.27 -8.87
N ARG A 490 20.96 4.79 -10.12
CA ARG A 490 20.01 3.74 -10.55
C ARG A 490 18.53 4.02 -10.21
N GLY A 491 18.21 5.24 -9.79
CA GLY A 491 16.86 5.68 -9.44
C GLY A 491 16.12 6.36 -10.59
N LEU A 492 14.87 6.72 -10.29
CA LEU A 492 14.01 7.52 -11.17
C LEU A 492 13.61 8.81 -10.46
N ILE A 493 13.79 9.94 -11.16
CA ILE A 493 13.15 11.20 -10.84
C ILE A 493 12.22 11.60 -11.97
N PHE A 494 10.94 11.86 -11.70
CA PHE A 494 9.99 12.22 -12.76
C PHE A 494 8.94 13.28 -12.41
N SER A 495 8.41 13.95 -13.43
CA SER A 495 7.26 14.86 -13.31
C SER A 495 6.27 14.71 -14.47
N GLY A 496 4.98 14.81 -14.17
CA GLY A 496 3.91 14.88 -15.16
C GLY A 496 3.72 16.24 -15.82
N ASN A 497 4.29 17.30 -15.22
CA ASN A 497 4.35 18.65 -15.77
C ASN A 497 5.79 19.18 -15.62
N ASN A 498 5.98 20.47 -15.36
CA ASN A 498 7.29 21.09 -15.20
C ASN A 498 8.08 20.53 -14.00
N MET A 499 9.38 20.34 -14.19
CA MET A 499 10.33 19.96 -13.16
C MET A 499 11.31 21.11 -12.88
N SER A 500 11.51 21.43 -11.61
CA SER A 500 12.54 22.36 -11.13
C SER A 500 13.42 21.67 -10.10
N LEU A 501 14.68 21.41 -10.47
CA LEU A 501 15.71 20.87 -9.58
C LEU A 501 16.66 22.02 -9.18
N ARG A 502 16.51 22.50 -7.95
CA ARG A 502 17.27 23.59 -7.36
C ARG A 502 18.37 23.00 -6.48
N VAL A 503 19.59 22.96 -7.00
CA VAL A 503 20.71 22.17 -6.46
C VAL A 503 22.03 22.92 -6.49
N SER A 504 22.90 22.70 -5.51
CA SER A 504 24.32 23.07 -5.65
C SER A 504 25.08 22.03 -6.47
N SER A 505 24.78 20.75 -6.31
CA SER A 505 25.37 19.66 -7.11
C SER A 505 24.35 18.59 -7.47
N LEU A 506 24.40 18.13 -8.72
CA LEU A 506 23.65 16.98 -9.22
C LEU A 506 24.60 15.91 -9.74
N ASN A 507 24.45 14.68 -9.24
CA ASN A 507 25.07 13.48 -9.81
C ASN A 507 23.97 12.49 -10.21
N ASN A 508 23.77 12.33 -11.51
CA ASN A 508 22.85 11.37 -12.11
C ASN A 508 23.67 10.23 -12.73
N SER A 509 23.65 9.05 -12.10
CA SER A 509 24.53 7.92 -12.40
C SER A 509 23.71 6.65 -12.67
N TYR A 510 23.82 6.08 -13.88
CA TYR A 510 23.01 4.93 -14.32
C TYR A 510 21.49 5.10 -14.08
N ALA A 511 21.01 6.34 -14.06
CA ALA A 511 19.70 6.72 -13.56
C ALA A 511 18.92 7.52 -14.60
N ASN A 512 17.66 7.83 -14.28
CA ASN A 512 16.76 8.56 -15.17
C ASN A 512 16.19 9.80 -14.47
N ILE A 513 16.23 10.93 -15.17
CA ILE A 513 15.46 12.14 -14.86
C ILE A 513 14.56 12.43 -16.05
N TYR A 514 13.24 12.46 -15.84
CA TYR A 514 12.25 12.56 -16.91
C TYR A 514 11.13 13.56 -16.59
N SER A 515 10.99 14.59 -17.42
CA SER A 515 9.92 15.59 -17.31
C SER A 515 9.01 15.55 -18.53
N LEU A 516 7.70 15.40 -18.33
CA LEU A 516 6.71 15.59 -19.41
C LEU A 516 6.55 17.08 -19.79
N GLY A 517 6.80 17.99 -18.85
CA GLY A 517 6.84 19.44 -19.11
C GLY A 517 8.26 19.95 -19.30
N ASN A 518 8.50 21.23 -19.01
CA ASN A 518 9.84 21.83 -19.03
C ASN A 518 10.70 21.35 -17.86
N LEU A 519 12.02 21.24 -18.07
CA LEU A 519 12.99 20.91 -17.02
C LEU A 519 13.98 22.06 -16.79
N THR A 520 14.08 22.52 -15.54
CA THR A 520 15.11 23.48 -15.11
C THR A 520 16.00 22.85 -14.04
N ILE A 521 17.33 22.94 -14.23
CA ILE A 521 18.34 22.54 -13.25
C ILE A 521 19.28 23.73 -13.03
N ASP A 522 19.24 24.32 -11.84
CA ASP A 522 20.02 25.49 -11.44
C ASP A 522 20.18 25.54 -9.90
N ARG A 523 20.80 26.58 -9.33
CA ARG A 523 20.97 26.68 -7.87
C ARG A 523 19.68 27.03 -7.12
N ASN A 524 18.81 27.86 -7.69
CA ASN A 524 17.77 28.57 -6.93
C ASN A 524 16.42 28.79 -7.66
N GLY A 525 16.25 28.23 -8.85
CA GLY A 525 15.08 28.41 -9.71
C GLY A 525 15.08 29.72 -10.51
N GLN A 526 16.16 30.50 -10.46
CA GLN A 526 16.28 31.81 -11.11
C GLN A 526 17.44 31.84 -12.13
N GLY A 527 18.01 30.68 -12.47
CA GLY A 527 19.12 30.57 -13.43
C GLY A 527 20.53 30.79 -12.85
N ALA A 528 20.68 30.86 -11.52
CA ALA A 528 22.00 30.94 -10.91
C ALA A 528 22.76 29.61 -11.10
N LEU A 529 24.03 29.68 -11.50
CA LEU A 529 24.85 28.51 -11.89
C LEU A 529 25.07 27.56 -10.71
N ALA A 530 24.50 26.36 -10.66
CA ALA A 530 24.92 25.30 -9.71
C ALA A 530 26.45 25.05 -9.78
N ASP A 531 27.03 24.37 -8.79
CA ASP A 531 28.47 24.07 -8.83
C ASP A 531 28.77 22.98 -9.86
N SER A 532 27.93 21.93 -9.93
CA SER A 532 28.09 20.86 -10.91
C SER A 532 26.80 20.16 -11.30
N ILE A 533 26.72 19.75 -12.57
CA ILE A 533 25.74 18.79 -13.10
C ILE A 533 26.54 17.68 -13.78
N VAL A 534 26.50 16.48 -13.21
CA VAL A 534 27.16 15.28 -13.76
C VAL A 534 26.09 14.28 -14.18
N ASN A 535 26.08 13.95 -15.46
CA ASN A 535 25.24 12.92 -16.06
C ASN A 535 26.16 11.79 -16.59
N SER A 536 26.20 10.67 -15.88
CA SER A 536 27.17 9.60 -16.09
C SER A 536 26.49 8.26 -16.39
N SER A 537 26.65 7.78 -17.63
CA SER A 537 25.89 6.68 -18.21
C SER A 537 24.39 6.70 -17.87
N ALA A 538 23.80 7.89 -17.93
CA ALA A 538 22.46 8.17 -17.42
C ALA A 538 21.66 9.07 -18.39
N SER A 539 20.35 9.18 -18.17
CA SER A 539 19.47 10.02 -18.99
C SER A 539 18.88 11.20 -18.22
N ILE A 540 18.89 12.36 -18.87
CA ILE A 540 18.14 13.57 -18.47
C ILE A 540 17.28 13.98 -19.66
N GLN A 541 15.96 13.94 -19.49
CA GLN A 541 15.02 14.20 -20.58
C GLN A 541 13.88 15.13 -20.17
N SER A 542 13.53 16.02 -21.09
CA SER A 542 12.35 16.88 -21.07
C SER A 542 11.58 16.67 -22.37
N ASP A 543 10.27 16.40 -22.31
CA ASP A 543 9.40 16.48 -23.50
C ASP A 543 9.14 17.95 -23.89
N GLY A 544 9.30 18.88 -22.94
CA GLY A 544 9.29 20.33 -23.17
C GLY A 544 10.68 20.91 -23.43
N SER A 545 10.84 22.20 -23.10
CA SER A 545 12.15 22.87 -23.13
C SER A 545 13.00 22.49 -21.92
N MET A 546 14.32 22.72 -22.01
CA MET A 546 15.27 22.44 -20.95
C MET A 546 16.18 23.64 -20.69
N SER A 547 16.44 23.94 -19.41
CA SER A 547 17.40 24.95 -18.96
C SER A 547 18.38 24.34 -17.96
N LEU A 548 19.67 24.39 -18.27
CA LEU A 548 20.75 23.90 -17.41
C LEU A 548 21.66 25.07 -17.03
N ALA A 549 21.89 25.29 -15.74
CA ALA A 549 22.76 26.34 -15.23
C ALA A 549 23.77 25.79 -14.23
N ALA A 550 25.05 25.64 -14.60
CA ALA A 550 26.11 25.19 -13.68
C ALA A 550 27.53 25.58 -14.09
N SER A 551 28.43 25.75 -13.12
CA SER A 551 29.87 26.00 -13.33
C SER A 551 30.55 24.87 -14.09
N THR A 552 30.11 23.63 -13.89
CA THR A 552 30.58 22.47 -14.66
C THR A 552 29.41 21.57 -15.03
N ILE A 553 29.29 21.23 -16.31
CA ILE A 553 28.30 20.29 -16.83
C ILE A 553 29.04 19.16 -17.54
N GLN A 554 28.88 17.94 -17.06
CA GLN A 554 29.53 16.75 -17.61
C GLN A 554 28.47 15.76 -18.10
N ASN A 555 28.51 15.45 -19.39
CA ASN A 555 27.73 14.39 -20.02
C ASN A 555 28.70 13.32 -20.52
N ILE A 556 28.91 12.29 -19.71
CA ILE A 556 30.03 11.36 -19.85
C ILE A 556 29.60 9.91 -19.67
N ARG A 557 30.46 8.98 -20.06
CA ARG A 557 30.32 7.58 -19.68
C ARG A 557 30.96 7.35 -18.32
N ALA A 558 30.29 6.60 -17.45
CA ALA A 558 30.87 6.18 -16.17
C ALA A 558 32.13 5.31 -16.35
N ILE A 559 32.17 4.52 -17.43
CA ILE A 559 33.31 3.69 -17.82
C ILE A 559 33.63 3.99 -19.27
N LEU A 560 34.84 4.46 -19.55
CA LEU A 560 35.42 4.54 -20.89
C LEU A 560 36.93 4.41 -20.75
N THR A 561 37.45 3.24 -21.01
CA THR A 561 38.89 2.95 -20.92
C THR A 561 39.44 2.74 -22.33
N THR A 562 40.43 3.56 -22.69
CA THR A 562 41.15 3.47 -23.96
C THR A 562 42.53 2.87 -23.72
N SER A 563 42.93 1.96 -24.60
CA SER A 563 44.31 1.48 -24.70
C SER A 563 44.91 2.07 -25.98
N ASN A 564 45.79 3.06 -25.80
CA ASN A 564 46.62 3.57 -26.89
C ASN A 564 47.93 2.79 -26.87
N GLY A 565 47.94 1.61 -27.50
CA GLY A 565 49.12 0.75 -27.57
C GLY A 565 50.27 1.36 -28.38
N GLY A 566 50.03 2.50 -29.05
CA GLY A 566 50.99 3.11 -29.97
C GLY A 566 51.32 2.16 -31.12
N VAL A 567 52.55 2.25 -31.63
CA VAL A 567 53.10 1.24 -32.53
C VAL A 567 53.18 -0.08 -31.77
N TYR A 568 52.58 -1.14 -32.31
CA TYR A 568 52.73 -2.50 -31.77
C TYR A 568 53.63 -3.37 -32.65
N SER A 569 53.89 -2.99 -33.90
CA SER A 569 54.78 -3.71 -34.80
C SER A 569 55.35 -2.78 -35.87
N ALA A 570 56.60 -2.96 -36.26
CA ALA A 570 57.20 -2.21 -37.34
C ALA A 570 58.26 -3.02 -38.10
N LYS A 571 58.40 -2.74 -39.40
CA LYS A 571 59.49 -3.28 -40.24
C LYS A 571 60.06 -2.21 -41.14
N ILE A 572 61.31 -2.40 -41.52
CA ILE A 572 61.99 -1.62 -42.55
C ILE A 572 62.48 -2.61 -43.59
N VAL A 573 61.98 -2.46 -44.81
CA VAL A 573 62.39 -3.31 -45.94
C VAL A 573 62.86 -2.45 -47.08
N GLU A 574 63.81 -2.96 -47.86
CA GLU A 574 64.23 -2.28 -49.08
C GLU A 574 63.04 -2.21 -50.06
N GLY A 575 62.74 -1.00 -50.51
CA GLY A 575 61.66 -0.71 -51.43
C GLY A 575 62.05 -0.94 -52.88
N ALA A 576 61.05 -0.88 -53.78
CA ALA A 576 61.34 -0.86 -55.22
C ALA A 576 62.21 0.36 -55.57
N CYS A 577 63.28 0.14 -56.32
CA CYS A 577 64.19 1.22 -56.69
C CYS A 577 63.51 2.26 -57.59
N ASN A 578 62.67 1.84 -58.54
CA ASN A 578 61.86 2.73 -59.40
C ASN A 578 60.44 2.94 -58.83
N ARG A 579 60.22 4.02 -58.07
CA ARG A 579 58.87 4.42 -57.61
C ARG A 579 58.30 5.57 -58.43
N GLU A 580 56.98 5.62 -58.52
CA GLU A 580 56.25 6.75 -59.12
C GLU A 580 56.76 8.08 -58.52
N PHE A 581 56.88 9.12 -59.34
CA PHE A 581 57.39 10.47 -59.00
C PHE A 581 58.92 10.65 -58.83
N TYR A 582 59.74 9.60 -58.62
CA TYR A 582 61.20 9.73 -58.50
C TYR A 582 61.99 8.82 -59.46
N LYS A 583 62.82 9.41 -60.32
CA LYS A 583 63.80 8.70 -61.17
C LYS A 583 65.07 8.37 -60.36
N ASN A 584 64.96 7.42 -59.43
CA ASN A 584 66.15 6.89 -58.76
C ASN A 584 67.10 6.26 -59.80
N ASP A 585 68.41 6.49 -59.65
CA ASP A 585 69.43 5.95 -60.57
C ASP A 585 69.72 4.50 -60.20
N CYS A 586 68.95 3.57 -60.76
CA CYS A 586 68.95 2.14 -60.42
C CYS A 586 69.76 1.27 -61.40
N LYS A 587 70.59 1.86 -62.26
CA LYS A 587 71.25 1.14 -63.37
C LYS A 587 72.76 1.34 -63.47
N THR A 588 73.36 1.99 -62.47
CA THR A 588 74.80 2.24 -62.42
C THR A 588 75.43 1.53 -61.22
N SER A 589 76.76 1.41 -61.17
CA SER A 589 77.46 0.79 -60.05
C SER A 589 77.28 1.54 -58.72
N THR A 590 76.73 2.76 -58.74
CA THR A 590 76.36 3.56 -57.57
C THR A 590 74.90 3.98 -57.70
N GLN A 591 74.03 3.53 -56.80
CA GLN A 591 72.58 3.76 -56.90
C GLN A 591 72.00 4.30 -55.59
N THR A 592 70.81 4.87 -55.66
CA THR A 592 70.01 5.23 -54.48
C THR A 592 69.09 4.08 -54.11
N HIS A 593 68.95 3.81 -52.82
CA HIS A 593 68.08 2.77 -52.28
C HIS A 593 66.89 3.42 -51.56
N THR A 594 65.70 2.85 -51.73
CA THR A 594 64.51 3.26 -50.97
C THR A 594 64.24 2.26 -49.85
N TRP A 595 63.70 2.75 -48.74
CA TRP A 595 63.44 1.96 -47.54
C TRP A 595 62.04 2.25 -47.04
N ASP A 596 61.19 1.23 -47.07
CA ASP A 596 59.80 1.31 -46.62
C ASP A 596 59.76 0.96 -45.13
N LEU A 597 59.58 1.99 -44.29
CA LEU A 597 59.22 1.82 -42.88
C LEU A 597 57.71 1.58 -42.81
N THR A 598 57.32 0.36 -42.48
CA THR A 598 55.94 0.01 -42.17
C THR A 598 55.76 -0.01 -40.65
N GLN A 599 54.86 0.79 -40.10
CA GLN A 599 54.48 0.81 -38.69
C GLN A 599 53.02 0.41 -38.55
N ARG A 600 52.69 -0.43 -37.58
CA ARG A 600 51.31 -0.80 -37.23
C ARG A 600 50.97 -0.24 -35.87
N GLU A 601 49.89 0.53 -35.80
CA GLU A 601 49.42 1.20 -34.60
C GLU A 601 47.99 0.80 -34.27
N LYS A 602 47.68 0.71 -32.97
CA LYS A 602 46.33 0.34 -32.51
C LYS A 602 45.84 1.27 -31.40
N LEU A 603 44.63 1.81 -31.58
CA LEU A 603 43.81 2.42 -30.53
C LEU A 603 42.55 1.59 -30.35
N GLU A 604 42.35 1.08 -29.14
CA GLU A 604 41.18 0.26 -28.81
C GLU A 604 40.49 0.76 -27.54
N VAL A 605 39.19 0.50 -27.43
CA VAL A 605 38.43 0.72 -26.20
C VAL A 605 38.32 -0.62 -25.50
N THR A 606 38.92 -0.73 -24.31
CA THR A 606 39.00 -1.98 -23.54
C THR A 606 37.75 -2.22 -22.69
N ALA A 607 37.05 -1.15 -22.29
CA ALA A 607 35.76 -1.22 -21.61
C ALA A 607 34.98 0.09 -21.77
N ALA A 608 33.68 -0.01 -21.98
CA ALA A 608 32.78 1.14 -22.04
C ALA A 608 31.40 0.81 -21.44
N SER A 609 30.84 1.74 -20.66
CA SER A 609 29.44 1.72 -20.22
C SER A 609 28.54 2.39 -21.26
N ALA A 610 27.21 2.35 -21.06
CA ALA A 610 26.25 3.04 -21.93
C ALA A 610 26.58 4.55 -22.06
N ALA A 611 26.30 5.12 -23.23
CA ALA A 611 26.39 6.57 -23.44
C ALA A 611 25.42 7.30 -22.52
N SER A 612 25.82 8.47 -22.01
CA SER A 612 24.85 9.38 -21.40
C SER A 612 24.06 10.15 -22.44
N SER A 613 22.85 10.56 -22.09
CA SER A 613 21.99 11.38 -22.94
C SER A 613 21.36 12.55 -22.19
N ILE A 614 21.43 13.75 -22.76
CA ILE A 614 20.65 14.91 -22.35
C ILE A 614 19.77 15.33 -23.54
N THR A 615 18.45 15.28 -23.38
CA THR A 615 17.51 15.49 -24.51
C THR A 615 16.33 16.39 -24.16
N ALA A 616 15.99 17.34 -25.03
CA ALA A 616 14.81 18.19 -24.89
C ALA A 616 13.91 18.17 -26.13
N GLY A 617 12.60 18.03 -25.94
CA GLY A 617 11.60 18.11 -27.02
C GLY A 617 11.28 19.53 -27.49
N GLY A 618 11.71 20.55 -26.73
CA GLY A 618 11.64 21.97 -27.08
C GLY A 618 13.03 22.58 -27.31
N ASN A 619 13.24 23.81 -26.82
CA ASN A 619 14.55 24.46 -26.86
C ASN A 619 15.42 24.00 -25.68
N MET A 620 16.75 24.03 -25.87
CA MET A 620 17.72 23.76 -24.82
C MET A 620 18.60 24.98 -24.58
N ASN A 621 18.57 25.51 -23.36
CA ASN A 621 19.41 26.62 -22.92
C ASN A 621 20.42 26.11 -21.90
N ILE A 622 21.71 26.32 -22.17
CA ILE A 622 22.81 25.95 -21.30
C ILE A 622 23.56 27.22 -20.91
N ASN A 623 23.62 27.52 -19.62
CA ASN A 623 24.43 28.58 -19.06
C ASN A 623 25.47 27.94 -18.14
N GLY A 624 26.75 28.15 -18.35
CA GLY A 624 27.72 27.48 -17.51
C GLY A 624 29.15 27.95 -17.62
N GLY A 625 30.01 27.33 -16.82
CA GLY A 625 31.46 27.42 -17.01
C GLY A 625 31.90 26.43 -18.07
N ASP A 626 32.26 25.22 -17.65
CA ASP A 626 32.77 24.20 -18.58
C ASP A 626 31.69 23.18 -18.92
N LEU A 627 31.42 23.00 -20.22
CA LEU A 627 30.60 21.91 -20.75
C LEU A 627 31.51 20.83 -21.34
N VAL A 628 31.45 19.63 -20.77
CA VAL A 628 32.15 18.43 -21.25
C VAL A 628 31.13 17.42 -21.75
N ASN A 629 31.14 17.13 -23.04
CA ASN A 629 30.40 16.02 -23.64
C ASN A 629 31.40 14.99 -24.17
N GLN A 630 31.52 13.85 -23.50
CA GLN A 630 32.49 12.82 -23.85
C GLN A 630 31.78 11.52 -24.23
N SER A 631 31.93 11.12 -25.49
CA SER A 631 31.38 9.88 -26.04
C SER A 631 29.88 9.68 -25.69
N SER A 632 29.14 10.78 -25.64
CA SER A 632 27.76 10.89 -25.16
C SER A 632 26.98 11.89 -26.01
N THR A 633 25.66 11.98 -25.80
CA THR A 633 24.77 12.78 -26.66
C THR A 633 24.06 13.89 -25.90
N ILE A 634 24.07 15.10 -26.47
CA ILE A 634 23.22 16.22 -26.11
C ILE A 634 22.39 16.57 -27.34
N ALA A 635 21.06 16.52 -27.23
CA ALA A 635 20.19 16.74 -28.37
C ALA A 635 18.94 17.56 -28.02
N THR A 636 18.45 18.35 -28.97
CA THR A 636 17.21 19.11 -28.80
C THR A 636 16.43 19.22 -30.10
N SER A 637 15.11 19.22 -29.98
CA SER A 637 14.18 19.32 -31.12
C SER A 637 13.95 20.76 -31.60
N GLY A 638 14.16 21.73 -30.72
CA GLY A 638 14.19 23.15 -31.03
C GLY A 638 15.62 23.66 -31.24
N ASN A 639 15.88 24.86 -30.74
CA ASN A 639 17.21 25.47 -30.77
C ASN A 639 18.04 25.06 -29.55
N LEU A 640 19.35 24.87 -29.75
CA LEU A 640 20.34 24.76 -28.66
C LEU A 640 21.08 26.08 -28.54
N THR A 641 21.02 26.71 -27.36
CA THR A 641 21.80 27.91 -27.04
C THR A 641 22.68 27.65 -25.83
N ALA A 642 23.99 27.87 -25.95
CA ALA A 642 24.95 27.66 -24.88
C ALA A 642 25.81 28.91 -24.66
N THR A 643 25.89 29.38 -23.42
CA THR A 643 26.85 30.41 -22.96
C THR A 643 27.79 29.78 -21.95
N LEU A 644 29.08 29.72 -22.27
CA LEU A 644 30.07 28.89 -21.59
C LEU A 644 31.40 29.62 -21.35
N ASN A 645 32.22 29.13 -20.44
CA ASN A 645 33.67 29.40 -20.40
C ASN A 645 34.39 28.55 -21.45
N ASN A 646 34.15 27.23 -21.44
CA ASN A 646 34.74 26.29 -22.39
C ASN A 646 33.71 25.24 -22.84
N LEU A 647 33.82 24.81 -24.09
CA LEU A 647 33.14 23.64 -24.63
C LEU A 647 34.18 22.57 -25.00
N THR A 648 34.05 21.37 -24.46
CA THR A 648 34.80 20.18 -24.89
C THR A 648 33.83 19.09 -25.35
N ASN A 649 33.82 18.79 -26.64
CA ASN A 649 33.06 17.71 -27.26
C ASN A 649 34.04 16.67 -27.83
N THR A 650 34.18 15.51 -27.18
CA THR A 650 35.24 14.54 -27.51
C THR A 650 34.72 13.12 -27.70
N GLY A 651 34.85 12.61 -28.92
CA GLY A 651 34.54 11.22 -29.29
C GLY A 651 35.80 10.35 -29.35
N VAL A 652 35.62 9.03 -29.37
CA VAL A 652 36.72 8.06 -29.56
C VAL A 652 36.44 7.22 -30.80
N GLU A 653 37.43 7.07 -31.67
CA GLU A 653 37.35 6.20 -32.83
C GLU A 653 38.47 5.17 -32.77
N THR A 654 38.10 3.89 -32.65
CA THR A 654 39.08 2.81 -32.63
C THR A 654 39.72 2.63 -34.00
N SER A 655 41.01 2.32 -34.01
CA SER A 655 41.79 2.19 -35.24
C SER A 655 42.85 1.12 -35.13
N ASP A 656 43.02 0.32 -36.18
CA ASP A 656 44.19 -0.52 -36.42
C ASP A 656 44.74 -0.14 -37.80
N THR A 657 45.86 0.57 -37.82
CA THR A 657 46.39 1.24 -39.01
C THR A 657 47.84 0.86 -39.26
N GLU A 658 48.13 0.54 -40.52
CA GLU A 658 49.47 0.37 -41.05
C GLU A 658 49.89 1.64 -41.79
N THR A 659 50.89 2.32 -41.26
CA THR A 659 51.50 3.50 -41.85
C THR A 659 52.80 3.10 -42.55
N VAL A 660 52.95 3.46 -43.82
CA VAL A 660 54.17 3.28 -44.59
C VAL A 660 54.79 4.65 -44.84
N THR A 661 56.01 4.83 -44.35
CA THR A 661 56.87 5.99 -44.64
C THR A 661 58.04 5.50 -45.49
N VAL A 662 58.37 6.23 -46.55
CA VAL A 662 59.46 5.86 -47.46
C VAL A 662 60.63 6.80 -47.22
N TYR A 663 61.82 6.24 -47.05
CA TYR A 663 63.08 6.98 -46.93
C TYR A 663 64.00 6.65 -48.12
N ARG A 664 64.84 7.61 -48.51
CA ARG A 664 65.87 7.42 -49.55
C ARG A 664 67.26 7.51 -48.94
N SER A 665 68.15 6.58 -49.30
CA SER A 665 69.56 6.67 -48.97
C SER A 665 70.28 7.69 -49.83
N MET A 666 71.47 8.13 -49.39
CA MET A 666 72.42 8.74 -50.32
C MET A 666 72.82 7.74 -51.40
N ARG A 667 73.35 8.24 -52.52
CA ARG A 667 73.85 7.41 -53.62
C ARG A 667 75.09 6.61 -53.18
N THR A 668 75.09 5.29 -53.37
CA THR A 668 76.16 4.39 -52.90
C THR A 668 76.35 3.16 -53.81
N ASP A 669 77.54 2.58 -53.85
CA ASP A 669 77.83 1.26 -54.44
C ASP A 669 77.72 0.12 -53.42
N ASN A 670 77.57 0.44 -52.12
CA ASN A 670 77.52 -0.54 -51.03
C ASN A 670 76.42 -0.18 -50.01
N ALA A 671 75.26 -0.82 -50.16
CA ALA A 671 74.12 -0.63 -49.27
C ALA A 671 74.15 -1.49 -47.99
N SER A 672 75.25 -2.19 -47.68
CA SER A 672 75.31 -3.16 -46.57
C SER A 672 74.98 -2.55 -45.21
N MET A 673 75.32 -1.28 -44.98
CA MET A 673 75.00 -0.57 -43.74
C MET A 673 73.48 -0.45 -43.52
N TRP A 674 72.72 0.04 -44.52
CA TRP A 674 71.27 0.15 -44.44
C TRP A 674 70.60 -1.22 -44.43
N THR A 675 71.09 -2.16 -45.24
CA THR A 675 70.54 -3.53 -45.30
C THR A 675 70.64 -4.22 -43.95
N LYS A 676 71.79 -4.08 -43.29
CA LYS A 676 72.00 -4.60 -41.94
C LYS A 676 71.12 -3.88 -40.91
N ALA A 677 71.06 -2.55 -40.93
CA ALA A 677 70.24 -1.78 -40.00
C ALA A 677 68.73 -2.07 -40.15
N ALA A 678 68.24 -2.16 -41.39
CA ALA A 678 66.85 -2.51 -41.71
C ALA A 678 66.51 -3.94 -41.30
N LYS A 679 67.43 -4.89 -41.50
CA LYS A 679 67.28 -6.28 -41.06
C LYS A 679 67.27 -6.39 -39.53
N ASP A 680 68.26 -5.79 -38.85
CA ASP A 680 68.34 -5.80 -37.38
C ASP A 680 67.08 -5.16 -36.75
N PHE A 681 66.56 -4.09 -37.37
CA PHE A 681 65.30 -3.45 -36.97
C PHE A 681 64.09 -4.37 -37.18
N THR A 682 63.94 -4.92 -38.39
CA THR A 682 62.80 -5.78 -38.76
C THR A 682 62.78 -7.08 -37.98
N ASP A 683 63.94 -7.71 -37.77
CA ASP A 683 64.05 -8.96 -37.02
C ASP A 683 63.56 -8.78 -35.57
N LYS A 684 63.74 -7.58 -34.99
CA LYS A 684 63.36 -7.25 -33.62
C LYS A 684 61.95 -6.68 -33.47
N TYR A 685 61.46 -5.85 -34.39
CA TYR A 685 60.22 -5.08 -34.19
C TYR A 685 59.04 -5.52 -35.05
N TRP A 686 59.22 -6.47 -35.98
CA TRP A 686 58.14 -6.95 -36.84
C TRP A 686 57.49 -8.21 -36.25
N LEU A 687 56.17 -8.18 -36.06
CA LEU A 687 55.38 -9.30 -35.50
C LEU A 687 55.60 -10.64 -36.23
N GLY A 688 55.97 -10.61 -37.51
CA GLY A 688 56.23 -11.82 -38.31
C GLY A 688 57.67 -12.36 -38.21
N SER A 689 58.57 -11.70 -37.48
CA SER A 689 59.97 -12.10 -37.34
C SER A 689 60.18 -13.06 -36.17
N SER A 690 61.12 -14.00 -36.29
CA SER A 690 61.43 -14.96 -35.21
C SER A 690 62.09 -14.32 -33.98
N GLY A 691 62.68 -13.13 -34.13
CA GLY A 691 63.32 -12.36 -33.07
C GLY A 691 62.43 -11.24 -32.50
N TYR A 692 61.13 -11.24 -32.81
CA TYR A 692 60.22 -10.17 -32.44
C TYR A 692 60.11 -9.98 -30.93
N ASP A 693 60.32 -8.75 -30.49
CA ASP A 693 60.17 -8.29 -29.11
C ASP A 693 58.88 -7.50 -28.96
N ALA A 694 57.85 -8.14 -28.40
CA ALA A 694 56.54 -7.54 -28.16
C ALA A 694 56.56 -6.34 -27.18
N SER A 695 57.65 -6.13 -26.42
CA SER A 695 57.82 -4.95 -25.56
C SER A 695 58.25 -3.69 -26.32
N LEU A 696 58.71 -3.86 -27.57
CA LEU A 696 59.31 -2.80 -28.40
C LEU A 696 60.42 -2.01 -27.69
N THR A 697 61.14 -2.65 -26.77
CA THR A 697 62.18 -1.99 -25.99
C THR A 697 63.31 -1.49 -26.90
N GLY A 698 63.56 -0.17 -26.88
CA GLY A 698 64.57 0.48 -27.72
C GLY A 698 64.11 0.83 -29.14
N PHE A 699 62.81 0.68 -29.44
CA PHE A 699 62.22 0.98 -30.76
C PHE A 699 62.56 2.39 -31.26
N GLN A 700 62.31 3.42 -30.46
CA GLN A 700 62.55 4.81 -30.85
C GLN A 700 64.03 5.09 -31.17
N ALA A 701 64.96 4.51 -30.40
CA ALA A 701 66.40 4.67 -30.63
C ALA A 701 66.82 3.98 -31.93
N ALA A 702 66.38 2.74 -32.15
CA ALA A 702 66.68 1.99 -33.36
C ALA A 702 66.08 2.65 -34.62
N LEU A 703 64.88 3.22 -34.49
CA LEU A 703 64.24 3.99 -35.56
C LEU A 703 65.02 5.27 -35.86
N ALA A 704 65.40 6.03 -34.84
CA ALA A 704 66.21 7.24 -35.00
C ALA A 704 67.60 6.93 -35.60
N ASP A 705 68.23 5.83 -35.20
CA ASP A 705 69.51 5.38 -35.77
C ASP A 705 69.40 5.04 -37.25
N PHE A 706 68.29 4.43 -37.67
CA PHE A 706 68.01 4.17 -39.08
C PHE A 706 67.73 5.46 -39.85
N ILE A 707 66.90 6.35 -39.30
CA ILE A 707 66.58 7.65 -39.91
C ILE A 707 67.85 8.52 -40.04
N ARG A 708 68.79 8.42 -39.11
CA ARG A 708 70.06 9.16 -39.14
C ARG A 708 70.94 8.81 -40.35
N ILE A 709 70.83 7.59 -40.88
CA ILE A 709 71.69 7.14 -41.99
C ILE A 709 71.02 7.27 -43.37
N VAL A 710 69.74 7.63 -43.45
CA VAL A 710 69.07 7.95 -44.72
C VAL A 710 69.27 9.43 -45.09
N GLU A 711 69.18 9.76 -46.37
CA GLU A 711 69.42 11.12 -46.90
C GLU A 711 68.18 12.02 -46.77
N THR A 712 66.99 11.48 -47.04
CA THR A 712 65.76 12.26 -47.17
C THR A 712 64.53 11.37 -46.97
N ASP A 713 63.50 11.92 -46.34
CA ASP A 713 62.15 11.36 -46.30
C ASP A 713 61.37 11.68 -47.58
N MET A 714 60.51 10.77 -48.01
CA MET A 714 59.65 10.93 -49.19
C MET A 714 58.19 11.02 -48.74
N PRO A 715 57.75 12.18 -48.20
CA PRO A 715 56.40 12.34 -47.65
C PRO A 715 55.30 12.15 -48.69
N GLU A 716 55.60 12.32 -49.99
CA GLU A 716 54.67 12.10 -51.09
C GLU A 716 54.28 10.62 -51.27
N LEU A 717 55.09 9.70 -50.73
CA LEU A 717 54.84 8.26 -50.76
C LEU A 717 54.26 7.73 -49.44
N TYR A 718 53.91 8.63 -48.52
CA TYR A 718 53.26 8.29 -47.27
C TYR A 718 51.92 7.61 -47.53
N LYS A 719 51.72 6.42 -46.96
CA LYS A 719 50.48 5.66 -47.11
C LYS A 719 49.99 5.17 -45.77
N VAL A 720 48.71 5.41 -45.47
CA VAL A 720 48.02 4.77 -44.34
C VAL A 720 47.04 3.75 -44.89
N THR A 721 47.14 2.52 -44.40
CA THR A 721 46.25 1.41 -44.74
C THR A 721 45.56 0.95 -43.47
N ARG A 722 44.23 0.87 -43.47
CA ARG A 722 43.48 0.31 -42.34
C ARG A 722 43.59 -1.22 -42.37
N LEU A 723 44.12 -1.83 -41.31
CA LEU A 723 44.35 -3.29 -41.23
C LEU A 723 43.09 -4.05 -40.84
N SER A 724 42.27 -3.47 -39.97
CA SER A 724 40.94 -3.94 -39.64
C SER A 724 40.00 -2.75 -39.43
N GLY A 725 38.75 -2.87 -39.87
CA GLY A 725 37.70 -1.93 -39.48
C GLY A 725 37.57 -1.91 -37.96
N GLY A 726 37.92 -0.79 -37.33
CA GLY A 726 37.49 -0.55 -35.95
C GLY A 726 35.98 -0.33 -35.99
N ASP A 727 35.20 -1.38 -35.75
CA ASP A 727 33.73 -1.35 -35.77
C ASP A 727 33.13 -0.62 -34.56
N GLN A 728 33.98 -0.13 -33.64
CA GLN A 728 33.55 0.57 -32.44
C GLN A 728 34.00 2.02 -32.49
N SER A 729 33.03 2.90 -32.70
CA SER A 729 33.18 4.33 -32.49
C SER A 729 32.25 4.78 -31.37
N TYR A 730 32.76 5.70 -30.55
CA TYR A 730 32.08 6.23 -29.39
C TYR A 730 31.86 7.71 -29.63
N ALA A 731 30.74 8.01 -30.28
CA ALA A 731 30.48 9.36 -30.77
C ALA A 731 30.18 10.34 -29.62
N ALA A 732 30.63 11.58 -29.77
CA ALA A 732 30.25 12.71 -28.91
C ALA A 732 29.42 13.69 -29.73
N ILE A 733 28.12 13.73 -29.46
CA ILE A 733 27.14 14.41 -30.32
C ILE A 733 26.52 15.58 -29.57
N ILE A 734 26.55 16.75 -30.19
CA ILE A 734 25.74 17.91 -29.82
C ILE A 734 24.88 18.27 -31.03
N GLN A 735 23.56 18.14 -30.92
CA GLN A 735 22.67 18.34 -32.05
C GLN A 735 21.42 19.14 -31.71
N ALA A 736 20.99 19.99 -32.64
CA ALA A 736 19.67 20.61 -32.63
C ALA A 736 18.95 20.32 -33.95
N ALA A 737 17.63 20.13 -33.91
CA ALA A 737 16.84 20.20 -35.15
C ALA A 737 16.57 21.67 -35.57
N GLY A 738 16.73 22.62 -34.65
CA GLY A 738 16.85 24.06 -34.94
C GLY A 738 18.30 24.52 -35.05
N ALA A 739 18.56 25.77 -34.64
CA ALA A 739 19.91 26.33 -34.62
C ALA A 739 20.73 25.84 -33.41
N VAL A 740 22.05 25.67 -33.60
CA VAL A 740 23.04 25.48 -32.54
C VAL A 740 23.84 26.77 -32.40
N ASN A 741 23.65 27.50 -31.30
CA ASN A 741 24.38 28.72 -30.98
C ASN A 741 25.22 28.51 -29.73
N VAL A 742 26.55 28.48 -29.88
CA VAL A 742 27.49 28.33 -28.76
C VAL A 742 28.37 29.58 -28.67
N ASN A 743 28.35 30.23 -27.51
CA ASN A 743 29.24 31.33 -27.17
C ASN A 743 30.12 30.94 -25.98
N ALA A 744 31.39 30.67 -26.24
CA ALA A 744 32.39 30.31 -25.24
C ALA A 744 33.38 31.46 -25.01
N GLN A 745 33.59 31.85 -23.75
CA GLN A 745 34.53 32.92 -23.38
C GLN A 745 35.98 32.58 -23.74
N ASN A 746 36.36 31.30 -23.63
CA ASN A 746 37.71 30.83 -23.91
C ASN A 746 37.72 29.90 -25.13
N ASN A 747 37.59 28.60 -24.94
CA ASN A 747 37.86 27.62 -25.99
C ASN A 747 36.62 26.80 -26.37
N ILE A 748 36.53 26.47 -27.66
CA ILE A 748 35.63 25.44 -28.17
C ILE A 748 36.51 24.33 -28.77
N ASN A 749 36.41 23.13 -28.22
CA ASN A 749 37.11 21.94 -28.70
C ASN A 749 36.10 20.89 -29.16
N ASN A 750 36.14 20.54 -30.45
CA ASN A 750 35.39 19.45 -31.05
C ASN A 750 36.38 18.44 -31.66
N SER A 751 36.68 17.36 -30.94
CA SER A 751 37.83 16.49 -31.25
C SER A 751 37.51 15.00 -31.22
N VAL A 752 38.31 14.23 -31.95
CA VAL A 752 38.26 12.76 -31.99
C VAL A 752 39.58 12.20 -31.51
N VAL A 753 39.55 11.29 -30.54
CA VAL A 753 40.72 10.53 -30.13
C VAL A 753 40.93 9.38 -31.14
N ARG A 754 42.09 9.37 -31.81
CA ARG A 754 42.54 8.40 -32.84
C ARG A 754 44.01 7.99 -32.61
N ALA A 755 44.49 6.92 -33.27
CA ALA A 755 45.92 6.54 -33.23
C ALA A 755 46.81 7.48 -34.09
N GLY A 756 48.01 7.80 -33.57
CA GLY A 756 49.16 8.46 -34.22
C GLY A 756 49.12 10.00 -34.29
N TYR A 757 50.17 10.81 -34.00
CA TYR A 757 51.57 10.62 -33.62
C TYR A 757 52.10 11.95 -32.98
N THR A 758 53.02 11.90 -32.01
CA THR A 758 53.72 13.08 -31.43
C THR A 758 54.99 13.37 -32.24
N TYR A 759 55.12 14.57 -32.82
CA TYR A 759 56.30 14.94 -33.61
C TYR A 759 57.59 14.81 -32.77
N VAL A 760 58.52 13.94 -33.19
CA VAL A 760 59.90 13.95 -32.69
C VAL A 760 60.65 14.96 -33.56
N SER A 761 60.91 16.14 -32.99
CA SER A 761 61.69 17.17 -33.65
C SER A 761 63.14 16.71 -33.82
N GLY A 762 63.59 16.62 -35.07
CA GLY A 762 65.00 16.75 -35.38
C GLY A 762 65.42 18.21 -35.29
N GLY A 763 66.30 18.53 -34.34
CA GLY A 763 67.34 19.58 -34.33
C GLY A 763 67.09 20.99 -34.90
N SER A 764 67.57 21.99 -34.15
CA SER A 764 67.47 23.44 -34.44
C SER A 764 68.40 23.99 -35.55
N ARG A 765 67.95 25.13 -36.14
CA ARG A 765 68.62 26.32 -36.77
C ARG A 765 68.41 26.46 -38.30
N THR A 766 68.15 27.62 -38.93
CA THR A 766 68.45 29.06 -38.66
C THR A 766 67.48 30.02 -39.38
N ASP A 767 67.31 31.22 -38.78
CA ASP A 767 66.86 32.54 -39.29
C ASP A 767 65.49 32.64 -40.03
N THR A 768 64.61 33.62 -39.80
CA THR A 768 64.78 35.07 -39.67
C THR A 768 64.01 35.68 -38.50
N SER A 769 64.58 36.76 -37.96
CA SER A 769 64.05 37.67 -36.95
C SER A 769 62.62 38.18 -37.14
N ALA A 770 61.67 37.67 -36.36
CA ALA A 770 60.44 38.40 -35.98
C ALA A 770 59.89 37.87 -34.62
N PRO A 771 59.59 38.75 -33.65
CA PRO A 771 58.92 38.37 -32.40
C PRO A 771 57.39 38.44 -32.56
N GLY A 772 56.69 37.33 -32.28
CA GLY A 772 55.22 37.29 -32.17
C GLY A 772 54.56 36.23 -33.07
N SER A 773 53.82 35.30 -32.46
CA SER A 773 53.53 33.93 -32.91
C SER A 773 52.80 33.78 -34.25
N GLN A 774 53.46 33.10 -35.19
CA GLN A 774 52.87 32.43 -36.33
C GLN A 774 52.30 31.07 -35.91
N PHE A 775 51.04 31.01 -35.49
CA PHE A 775 50.22 29.80 -35.60
C PHE A 775 48.80 30.23 -35.97
N SER A 776 48.50 30.28 -37.27
CA SER A 776 47.14 29.95 -37.70
C SER A 776 47.09 28.44 -37.64
N THR A 777 46.27 27.88 -36.74
CA THR A 777 45.93 26.46 -36.82
C THR A 777 45.28 26.27 -38.19
N ARG A 778 46.02 25.61 -39.07
CA ARG A 778 45.51 25.04 -40.31
C ARG A 778 44.24 24.29 -39.94
N VAL A 779 43.07 24.80 -40.32
CA VAL A 779 41.82 24.03 -40.35
C VAL A 779 42.10 22.87 -41.29
N THR A 780 42.55 21.76 -40.74
CA THR A 780 42.65 20.52 -41.49
C THR A 780 41.23 19.98 -41.49
N VAL A 781 40.41 20.47 -42.42
CA VAL A 781 39.19 19.78 -42.82
C VAL A 781 39.64 18.46 -43.41
N ASN A 782 39.78 17.45 -42.56
CA ASN A 782 39.70 16.10 -43.07
C ASN A 782 38.27 15.99 -43.60
N GLN A 783 38.14 15.95 -44.93
CA GLN A 783 36.89 15.50 -45.53
C GLN A 783 36.52 14.20 -44.83
N GLN A 784 35.25 14.09 -44.46
CA GLN A 784 34.67 12.86 -43.98
C GLN A 784 35.17 11.74 -44.90
N LEU A 785 35.77 10.69 -44.32
CA LEU A 785 35.91 9.45 -45.08
C LEU A 785 34.52 9.14 -45.64
N PRO A 786 34.39 8.80 -46.93
CA PRO A 786 33.11 8.45 -47.52
C PRO A 786 32.40 7.47 -46.58
N PRO A 787 31.12 7.69 -46.26
CA PRO A 787 30.38 6.74 -45.47
C PRO A 787 30.36 5.42 -46.24
N ASP A 788 31.20 4.47 -45.87
CA ASP A 788 31.00 3.08 -46.24
C ASP A 788 29.89 2.53 -45.34
N LEU A 789 28.70 3.13 -45.50
CA LEU A 789 27.47 2.71 -44.86
C LEU A 789 26.81 1.71 -45.80
N ALA A 790 27.34 0.49 -45.81
CA ALA A 790 26.59 -0.64 -46.30
C ALA A 790 25.22 -0.68 -45.57
N GLN A 791 24.19 -1.06 -46.30
CA GLN A 791 22.84 -1.38 -45.81
C GLN A 791 22.92 -2.27 -44.57
N GLN A 792 22.45 -1.79 -43.41
CA GLN A 792 22.70 -2.48 -42.15
C GLN A 792 21.48 -2.50 -41.22
N GLN A 793 21.25 -3.71 -40.70
CA GLN A 793 20.34 -3.99 -39.60
C GLN A 793 20.98 -3.54 -38.28
N VAL A 794 20.19 -2.94 -37.40
CA VAL A 794 20.64 -2.48 -36.08
C VAL A 794 19.81 -3.19 -35.03
N ASN A 795 20.30 -4.35 -34.57
CA ASN A 795 19.65 -5.06 -33.47
C ASN A 795 19.85 -4.29 -32.16
N PRO A 796 18.80 -3.71 -31.55
CA PRO A 796 18.93 -2.93 -30.33
C PRO A 796 19.43 -3.75 -29.14
N LEU A 797 19.17 -5.07 -29.13
CA LEU A 797 19.64 -5.98 -28.08
C LEU A 797 21.16 -6.16 -28.07
N SER A 798 21.83 -5.85 -29.19
CA SER A 798 23.29 -5.95 -29.34
C SER A 798 24.04 -4.66 -28.99
N LEU A 799 23.32 -3.59 -28.66
CA LEU A 799 23.94 -2.32 -28.30
C LEU A 799 24.63 -2.46 -26.93
N PRO A 800 25.85 -1.90 -26.74
CA PRO A 800 26.60 -1.99 -25.48
C PRO A 800 25.88 -1.46 -24.22
N GLY A 801 24.74 -0.78 -24.37
CA GLY A 801 23.92 -0.24 -23.29
C GLY A 801 22.59 -0.96 -23.06
N PHE A 802 22.24 -1.99 -23.85
CA PHE A 802 21.02 -2.75 -23.61
C PHE A 802 21.17 -3.58 -22.33
N SER A 803 20.26 -3.37 -21.40
CA SER A 803 20.11 -4.18 -20.19
C SER A 803 18.64 -4.26 -19.81
N LEU A 804 18.23 -5.40 -19.26
CA LEU A 804 16.89 -5.53 -18.71
C LEU A 804 16.79 -4.70 -17.42
N PRO A 805 15.63 -4.09 -17.13
CA PRO A 805 15.45 -3.34 -15.89
C PRO A 805 15.69 -4.25 -14.67
N THR A 806 16.57 -3.82 -13.76
CA THR A 806 17.00 -4.63 -12.60
C THR A 806 16.28 -4.24 -11.29
N GLY A 807 15.18 -3.49 -11.33
CA GLY A 807 14.43 -3.07 -10.14
C GLY A 807 13.01 -2.54 -10.44
N GLN A 808 12.18 -2.42 -9.40
CA GLN A 808 10.77 -1.99 -9.52
C GLN A 808 10.59 -0.46 -9.57
N ASN A 809 11.60 0.29 -9.12
CA ASN A 809 11.53 1.73 -8.89
C ASN A 809 12.15 2.55 -10.05
N GLY A 810 12.60 1.88 -11.11
CA GLY A 810 13.11 2.53 -12.31
C GLY A 810 12.01 3.07 -13.22
N LEU A 811 12.42 3.75 -14.30
CA LEU A 811 11.52 4.21 -15.36
C LEU A 811 10.76 3.05 -16.01
N PHE A 812 11.44 1.91 -16.15
CA PHE A 812 10.94 0.68 -16.73
C PHE A 812 11.08 -0.46 -15.73
N ARG A 813 10.22 -1.47 -15.85
CA ARG A 813 10.25 -2.71 -15.05
C ARG A 813 9.84 -3.90 -15.92
N LEU A 814 10.12 -5.11 -15.44
CA LEU A 814 9.65 -6.33 -16.12
C LEU A 814 8.17 -6.57 -15.81
N SER A 815 7.40 -6.90 -16.84
CA SER A 815 5.98 -7.23 -16.72
C SER A 815 5.78 -8.51 -15.90
N GLY A 816 4.79 -8.50 -15.01
CA GLY A 816 4.51 -9.64 -14.12
C GLY A 816 5.34 -9.67 -12.83
N GLN A 817 6.33 -8.79 -12.66
CA GLN A 817 6.84 -8.47 -11.32
C GLN A 817 5.76 -7.66 -10.60
N SER A 818 4.88 -8.33 -9.85
CA SER A 818 3.95 -7.65 -8.95
C SER A 818 4.76 -6.71 -8.06
N GLY A 819 4.45 -5.41 -8.14
CA GLY A 819 5.01 -4.44 -7.21
C GLY A 819 4.75 -4.96 -5.81
N THR A 820 5.79 -5.20 -5.04
CA THR A 820 5.64 -5.56 -3.64
C THR A 820 5.27 -4.31 -2.85
N ALA A 821 4.12 -3.71 -3.17
CA ALA A 821 3.25 -3.33 -2.09
C ALA A 821 2.89 -4.67 -1.45
N VAL A 822 3.65 -5.09 -0.45
CA VAL A 822 3.22 -6.17 0.43
C VAL A 822 1.83 -5.72 0.87
N ALA A 823 0.79 -6.34 0.34
CA ALA A 823 -0.53 -6.25 0.90
C ALA A 823 -0.32 -6.59 2.36
N VAL A 824 -0.45 -5.59 3.23
CA VAL A 824 -0.22 -5.77 4.66
C VAL A 824 -1.13 -6.93 5.05
N ALA A 825 -0.51 -8.07 5.38
CA ALA A 825 -1.24 -9.31 5.54
C ALA A 825 -2.37 -9.08 6.54
N GLN A 826 -3.60 -9.17 6.06
CA GLN A 826 -4.81 -9.02 6.87
C GLN A 826 -4.77 -10.10 7.96
N PRO A 827 -4.86 -9.74 9.25
CA PRO A 827 -5.20 -10.71 10.28
C PRO A 827 -6.55 -11.33 9.92
N VAL A 828 -6.58 -12.64 9.71
CA VAL A 828 -7.79 -13.41 9.42
C VAL A 828 -8.76 -13.22 10.60
N GLY A 829 -9.93 -12.61 10.36
CA GLY A 829 -10.99 -12.46 11.38
C GLY A 829 -11.50 -11.05 11.67
N LEU A 830 -11.05 -9.99 10.98
CA LEU A 830 -11.60 -8.63 11.13
C LEU A 830 -12.69 -8.32 10.07
N PRO A 831 -13.70 -7.47 10.37
CA PRO A 831 -14.80 -7.19 9.44
C PRO A 831 -14.27 -6.64 8.09
N GLN A 832 -14.48 -7.40 7.02
CA GLN A 832 -14.02 -7.11 5.65
C GLN A 832 -14.75 -5.94 4.97
N THR A 833 -15.76 -5.36 5.64
CA THR A 833 -16.66 -4.35 5.08
C THR A 833 -16.90 -3.27 6.11
N TRP A 834 -16.42 -2.06 5.86
CA TRP A 834 -16.77 -0.89 6.67
C TRP A 834 -17.63 0.08 5.85
N THR A 835 -18.77 0.45 6.43
CA THR A 835 -19.76 1.37 5.89
C THR A 835 -19.53 2.77 6.44
N MET A 836 -19.36 3.74 5.55
CA MET A 836 -19.61 5.16 5.84
C MET A 836 -20.66 5.66 4.84
N GLY A 837 -21.83 6.09 5.32
CA GLY A 837 -22.87 6.72 4.49
C GLY A 837 -23.31 5.87 3.28
N SER A 838 -24.10 4.82 3.50
CA SER A 838 -24.73 3.98 2.47
C SER A 838 -23.83 3.30 1.42
N ALA A 839 -22.50 3.42 1.49
CA ALA A 839 -21.57 2.66 0.64
C ALA A 839 -20.51 1.94 1.48
N ALA A 840 -20.30 0.65 1.20
CA ALA A 840 -19.18 -0.12 1.70
C ALA A 840 -17.97 0.14 0.79
N VAL A 841 -16.86 0.58 1.37
CA VAL A 841 -15.58 0.73 0.64
C VAL A 841 -14.60 -0.26 1.25
N SER A 842 -14.21 -1.27 0.45
CA SER A 842 -13.24 -2.29 0.83
C SER A 842 -11.83 -1.69 1.02
N VAL A 843 -10.96 -2.38 1.77
CA VAL A 843 -9.54 -2.02 1.88
C VAL A 843 -8.87 -2.02 0.49
N ALA A 844 -9.26 -2.94 -0.39
CA ALA A 844 -8.81 -2.97 -1.78
C ALA A 844 -9.16 -1.68 -2.58
N GLN A 845 -10.29 -1.02 -2.27
CA GLN A 845 -10.65 0.28 -2.88
C GLN A 845 -9.91 1.48 -2.26
N ARG A 846 -9.36 1.36 -1.04
CA ARG A 846 -8.50 2.38 -0.41
C ARG A 846 -7.01 2.23 -0.76
N GLU A 847 -6.58 1.01 -1.09
CA GLU A 847 -5.22 0.70 -1.52
C GLU A 847 -4.99 0.95 -3.02
N GLN A 848 -6.06 1.05 -3.81
CA GLN A 848 -5.99 1.42 -5.22
C GLN A 848 -5.69 2.92 -5.40
N THR A 849 -4.48 3.24 -5.82
CA THR A 849 -4.35 4.16 -6.96
C THR A 849 -5.01 3.44 -8.14
N VAL A 850 -5.94 4.08 -8.86
CA VAL A 850 -6.75 3.47 -9.92
C VAL A 850 -5.87 2.72 -10.94
N SER A 851 -5.58 1.44 -10.74
CA SER A 851 -4.69 0.65 -11.60
C SER A 851 -4.89 -0.85 -11.35
N ASP A 852 -5.50 -1.50 -12.35
CA ASP A 852 -5.44 -2.93 -12.69
C ASP A 852 -6.48 -3.29 -13.77
N ALA A 853 -7.34 -2.35 -14.15
CA ALA A 853 -8.12 -2.49 -15.37
C ALA A 853 -7.22 -2.24 -16.59
N GLN A 854 -6.63 -3.31 -17.15
CA GLN A 854 -6.28 -3.32 -18.57
C GLN A 854 -7.48 -2.81 -19.37
N ALA A 855 -7.24 -1.89 -20.30
CA ALA A 855 -8.26 -1.23 -21.09
C ALA A 855 -9.13 -2.25 -21.86
N SER A 856 -10.21 -2.74 -21.25
CA SER A 856 -11.33 -3.28 -21.99
C SER A 856 -12.16 -2.09 -22.44
N THR A 857 -12.24 -1.88 -23.74
CA THR A 857 -13.17 -0.95 -24.37
C THR A 857 -14.59 -1.33 -23.93
N ILE A 858 -15.15 -0.63 -22.93
CA ILE A 858 -16.58 -0.69 -22.68
C ILE A 858 -17.21 0.18 -23.77
N GLN A 859 -17.82 -0.45 -24.78
CA GLN A 859 -18.73 0.25 -25.68
C GLN A 859 -19.94 0.73 -24.88
N ILE A 860 -19.92 2.01 -24.50
CA ILE A 860 -21.12 2.68 -24.00
C ILE A 860 -21.92 3.08 -25.23
N GLY A 861 -22.90 2.24 -25.59
CA GLY A 861 -23.99 2.66 -26.45
C GLY A 861 -24.71 3.86 -25.83
N SER A 862 -24.98 4.87 -26.67
CA SER A 862 -25.56 6.16 -26.32
C SER A 862 -26.69 6.07 -25.29
N VAL A 863 -26.45 6.57 -24.07
CA VAL A 863 -27.49 6.77 -23.06
C VAL A 863 -27.78 8.26 -22.97
N GLY A 864 -29.01 8.64 -23.27
CA GLY A 864 -29.48 10.03 -23.27
C GLY A 864 -29.30 10.72 -21.93
N GLN A 865 -29.04 12.02 -21.99
CA GLN A 865 -28.96 12.92 -20.84
C GLN A 865 -30.19 12.78 -19.93
N ILE A 866 -29.97 12.40 -18.67
CA ILE A 866 -30.98 12.59 -17.62
C ILE A 866 -30.59 13.84 -16.84
N SER A 867 -31.39 14.86 -17.09
CA SER A 867 -31.44 16.18 -16.49
C SER A 867 -31.48 16.17 -14.95
N ASN A 868 -30.83 17.16 -14.36
CA ASN A 868 -30.93 17.57 -12.96
C ASN A 868 -32.39 17.71 -12.50
N ALA A 869 -32.82 16.85 -11.58
CA ALA A 869 -34.00 17.07 -10.77
C ALA A 869 -33.65 16.87 -9.28
N THR A 870 -33.85 17.96 -8.54
CA THR A 870 -33.81 18.18 -7.10
C THR A 870 -33.97 16.92 -6.25
N ARG A 871 -32.90 16.54 -5.54
CA ARG A 871 -32.90 15.45 -4.55
C ARG A 871 -33.54 15.95 -3.25
N GLN A 872 -34.86 15.82 -3.13
CA GLN A 872 -35.53 15.90 -1.84
C GLN A 872 -35.02 14.77 -0.94
N LEU A 873 -34.49 15.12 0.24
CA LEU A 873 -34.31 14.17 1.33
C LEU A 873 -35.70 13.67 1.75
N ALA A 874 -36.03 12.44 1.38
CA ALA A 874 -37.12 11.72 2.02
C ALA A 874 -36.64 11.31 3.42
N SER A 875 -37.20 11.92 4.45
CA SER A 875 -37.17 11.36 5.80
C SER A 875 -37.84 9.99 5.74
N VAL A 876 -37.10 8.92 5.97
CA VAL A 876 -37.70 7.61 6.24
C VAL A 876 -38.34 7.71 7.61
N THR A 877 -39.59 8.14 7.65
CA THR A 877 -40.47 7.91 8.78
C THR A 877 -40.61 6.40 8.87
N ARG A 878 -40.08 5.78 9.93
CA ARG A 878 -40.45 4.41 10.28
C ARG A 878 -41.97 4.39 10.35
N GLN A 879 -42.64 3.70 9.43
CA GLN A 879 -43.98 3.20 9.67
C GLN A 879 -43.84 2.30 10.89
N GLY A 880 -44.25 2.83 12.05
CA GLY A 880 -44.47 2.02 13.22
C GLY A 880 -45.51 0.98 12.81
N ALA A 881 -45.07 -0.27 12.63
CA ALA A 881 -45.95 -1.39 12.80
C ALA A 881 -46.45 -1.25 14.25
N GLY A 882 -47.64 -0.66 14.39
CA GLY A 882 -48.34 -0.56 15.64
C GLY A 882 -48.63 -1.96 16.12
N VAL A 883 -47.68 -2.52 16.88
CA VAL A 883 -47.96 -3.63 17.78
C VAL A 883 -48.71 -3.00 18.95
N SER A 884 -49.99 -2.77 18.75
CA SER A 884 -50.95 -2.71 19.83
C SER A 884 -50.99 -4.09 20.47
N ALA A 885 -50.10 -4.31 21.43
CA ALA A 885 -50.25 -5.37 22.40
C ALA A 885 -51.42 -5.02 23.34
N ASN A 886 -52.64 -5.11 22.81
CA ASN A 886 -53.80 -5.38 23.64
C ASN A 886 -53.62 -6.80 24.17
N ALA A 887 -53.02 -6.90 25.36
CA ALA A 887 -53.21 -8.08 26.19
C ALA A 887 -54.71 -8.14 26.50
N SER A 888 -55.43 -9.03 25.81
CA SER A 888 -56.77 -9.41 26.19
C SER A 888 -56.73 -9.83 27.65
N ALA A 889 -57.58 -9.18 28.45
CA ALA A 889 -57.88 -9.63 29.79
C ALA A 889 -58.29 -11.11 29.73
N PHE A 890 -57.71 -11.92 30.61
CA PHE A 890 -58.20 -13.26 30.90
C PHE A 890 -59.65 -13.13 31.38
N ASP A 891 -60.60 -13.63 30.58
CA ASP A 891 -61.99 -13.84 30.97
C ASP A 891 -62.04 -15.03 31.93
N THR A 892 -62.65 -14.82 33.10
CA THR A 892 -62.82 -15.81 34.17
C THR A 892 -64.24 -16.39 34.24
N SER A 893 -64.91 -16.60 33.11
CA SER A 893 -66.19 -17.30 33.07
C SER A 893 -66.05 -18.80 32.71
N VAL A 894 -66.54 -19.67 33.59
CA VAL A 894 -66.65 -21.13 33.43
C VAL A 894 -68.00 -21.49 32.75
N PRO A 895 -68.23 -22.70 32.21
CA PRO A 895 -68.47 -22.94 30.79
C PRO A 895 -69.90 -23.43 30.46
N ASN A 896 -70.31 -23.39 29.18
CA ASN A 896 -71.24 -24.38 28.63
C ASN A 896 -71.15 -24.51 27.08
N ALA A 897 -70.86 -25.74 26.64
CA ALA A 897 -71.25 -26.44 25.41
C ALA A 897 -71.09 -25.77 24.01
N ALA A 898 -69.98 -26.12 23.34
CA ALA A 898 -69.80 -26.80 22.02
C ALA A 898 -70.69 -26.46 20.77
N PRO A 899 -70.30 -26.87 19.53
CA PRO A 899 -69.15 -26.41 18.74
C PRO A 899 -69.50 -26.13 17.25
N ALA A 900 -68.74 -25.30 16.51
CA ALA A 900 -68.43 -25.48 15.07
C ALA A 900 -67.66 -24.29 14.46
N GLY A 901 -66.62 -24.60 13.67
CA GLY A 901 -66.17 -23.75 12.55
C GLY A 901 -64.83 -23.04 12.71
N GLY A 902 -63.72 -23.80 12.63
CA GLY A 902 -62.36 -23.25 12.58
C GLY A 902 -61.97 -22.71 11.20
N PHE A 903 -61.49 -21.48 11.17
CA PHE A 903 -60.73 -20.87 10.06
C PHE A 903 -59.25 -20.79 10.50
N VAL A 904 -58.34 -21.29 9.65
CA VAL A 904 -56.90 -21.45 9.94
C VAL A 904 -56.08 -20.44 9.13
N LEU A 905 -55.14 -19.74 9.78
CA LEU A 905 -53.93 -19.19 9.16
C LEU A 905 -52.68 -19.62 9.97
N PRO A 906 -51.48 -19.61 9.35
CA PRO A 906 -50.38 -20.50 9.67
C PRO A 906 -49.39 -19.94 10.71
N GLY A 907 -48.91 -20.80 11.60
CA GLY A 907 -47.83 -20.49 12.55
C GLY A 907 -47.44 -21.70 13.39
N HIS A 908 -46.27 -22.27 13.06
CA HIS A 908 -45.35 -23.10 13.86
C HIS A 908 -45.87 -23.74 15.15
N THR A 909 -46.07 -25.07 15.09
CA THR A 909 -46.25 -25.94 16.25
C THR A 909 -44.92 -26.56 16.64
N SER A 910 -44.55 -26.42 17.91
CA SER A 910 -43.66 -27.34 18.61
C SER A 910 -44.43 -27.83 19.81
N ASP A 911 -44.90 -29.07 19.75
CA ASP A 911 -45.23 -29.83 20.94
C ASP A 911 -44.98 -31.32 20.70
N SER A 912 -44.19 -31.89 21.60
CA SER A 912 -43.93 -33.31 21.72
C SER A 912 -45.12 -34.00 22.37
N THR A 913 -45.56 -35.14 21.85
CA THR A 913 -45.38 -36.46 22.50
C THR A 913 -46.05 -37.59 21.71
N GLY A 914 -45.25 -38.63 21.43
CA GLY A 914 -45.68 -40.03 21.47
C GLY A 914 -46.25 -40.67 20.21
N VAL A 915 -45.43 -41.43 19.48
CA VAL A 915 -45.80 -42.76 18.98
C VAL A 915 -44.56 -43.67 19.01
N THR A 916 -44.77 -44.83 19.62
CA THR A 916 -43.96 -46.04 19.71
C THR A 916 -43.76 -46.72 18.36
N SER A 917 -42.57 -47.22 18.06
CA SER A 917 -42.32 -48.61 17.61
C SER A 917 -40.88 -48.76 17.14
N VAL A 918 -40.20 -49.74 17.73
CA VAL A 918 -38.91 -50.28 17.33
C VAL A 918 -39.17 -51.28 16.20
N ASP A 919 -38.40 -51.22 15.12
CA ASP A 919 -38.08 -52.44 14.36
C ASP A 919 -36.66 -52.39 13.76
N SER A 920 -35.89 -53.39 14.19
CA SER A 920 -34.73 -54.03 13.57
C SER A 920 -33.69 -53.21 12.78
N VAL A 921 -32.50 -53.03 13.37
CA VAL A 921 -31.25 -53.57 12.80
C VAL A 921 -30.33 -54.07 13.91
N THR A 922 -30.12 -55.38 13.94
CA THR A 922 -29.10 -56.11 14.70
C THR A 922 -27.71 -55.96 14.07
N GLY A 923 -26.67 -55.78 14.89
CA GLY A 923 -25.40 -56.48 14.69
C GLY A 923 -24.07 -55.77 15.04
N ILE A 924 -23.49 -56.15 16.20
CA ILE A 924 -22.04 -56.41 16.46
C ILE A 924 -21.11 -55.16 16.54
N ALA A 925 -20.21 -54.90 17.51
CA ALA A 925 -19.77 -55.43 18.82
C ALA A 925 -18.94 -54.28 19.48
N ALA A 926 -19.14 -53.89 20.75
CA ALA A 926 -18.54 -54.38 22.00
C ALA A 926 -17.00 -54.23 22.16
N GLY A 927 -16.61 -53.51 23.23
CA GLY A 927 -15.29 -53.45 23.89
C GLY A 927 -14.76 -52.01 23.99
N ASN A 928 -14.37 -51.41 25.13
CA ASN A 928 -14.14 -51.78 26.53
C ASN A 928 -14.17 -50.43 27.31
N GLN A 929 -15.00 -50.19 28.32
CA GLN A 929 -14.75 -50.37 29.77
C GLN A 929 -13.36 -49.98 30.31
N GLY A 930 -13.36 -49.13 31.35
CA GLY A 930 -12.24 -48.90 32.28
C GLY A 930 -12.01 -47.41 32.58
N SER A 931 -12.78 -46.81 33.51
CA SER A 931 -12.47 -46.68 34.95
C SER A 931 -11.43 -45.62 35.29
N GLY A 932 -11.83 -44.68 36.15
CA GLY A 932 -11.09 -43.47 36.48
C GLY A 932 -10.06 -43.62 37.59
N ALA A 933 -9.39 -42.50 37.88
CA ALA A 933 -8.80 -42.19 39.17
C ALA A 933 -8.57 -40.67 39.27
N LEU A 934 -9.00 -40.13 40.41
CA LEU A 934 -8.89 -38.74 40.83
C LEU A 934 -7.52 -38.46 41.50
N LEU A 935 -7.19 -37.16 41.58
CA LEU A 935 -6.32 -36.44 42.55
C LEU A 935 -4.83 -36.19 42.18
N PRO A 936 -4.20 -35.11 42.69
CA PRO A 936 -4.71 -33.80 43.14
C PRO A 936 -3.86 -32.57 42.69
N VAL A 937 -4.40 -31.40 43.02
CA VAL A 937 -3.82 -30.04 42.99
C VAL A 937 -2.60 -29.90 43.91
N GLN A 938 -1.56 -29.19 43.46
CA GLN A 938 -0.61 -28.47 44.33
C GLN A 938 -0.31 -27.08 43.77
N ASN A 939 -0.29 -26.12 44.71
CA ASN A 939 -0.13 -24.69 44.54
C ASN A 939 1.22 -24.25 45.16
N ALA A 940 1.66 -23.01 44.84
CA ALA A 940 2.92 -22.30 45.21
C ALA A 940 4.04 -22.43 44.16
N GLY A 941 4.74 -21.39 43.68
CA GLY A 941 4.94 -20.01 44.13
C GLY A 941 6.41 -19.81 44.54
N SER A 942 7.26 -19.21 43.68
CA SER A 942 8.30 -18.22 44.02
C SER A 942 9.31 -17.99 42.87
N THR A 943 9.82 -16.76 42.87
CA THR A 943 10.89 -16.11 42.09
C THR A 943 12.29 -16.73 42.28
N ASP A 944 13.13 -16.73 41.23
CA ASP A 944 14.42 -16.01 41.15
C ASP A 944 15.35 -16.49 40.01
N LEU A 945 16.05 -15.52 39.43
CA LEU A 945 17.13 -15.57 38.42
C LEU A 945 18.42 -16.20 39.01
N PRO A 946 19.43 -16.70 38.23
CA PRO A 946 20.38 -15.81 37.53
C PRO A 946 21.02 -16.30 36.21
N VAL A 947 21.47 -15.28 35.47
CA VAL A 947 22.58 -15.13 34.50
C VAL A 947 23.68 -16.21 34.58
N ILE A 948 24.23 -16.64 33.43
CA ILE A 948 25.68 -16.84 33.17
C ILE A 948 26.01 -16.72 31.66
N THR A 949 26.94 -15.80 31.42
CA THR A 949 27.96 -15.55 30.40
C THR A 949 28.38 -16.70 29.45
N ALA A 950 28.61 -16.38 28.17
CA ALA A 950 29.40 -17.20 27.25
C ALA A 950 30.62 -16.42 26.72
N THR A 951 31.81 -16.94 27.01
CA THR A 951 33.10 -16.60 26.41
C THR A 951 33.72 -17.87 25.82
N GLY A 952 34.44 -17.77 24.70
CA GLY A 952 35.44 -18.76 24.32
C GLY A 952 35.37 -19.32 22.91
N SER A 953 36.08 -18.62 22.02
CA SER A 953 36.61 -19.00 20.71
C SER A 953 37.36 -20.36 20.65
N GLY A 954 37.38 -21.00 19.47
CA GLY A 954 38.39 -22.02 19.16
C GLY A 954 38.18 -22.81 17.86
N SER A 955 38.98 -22.48 16.85
CA SER A 955 39.10 -23.02 15.49
C SER A 955 39.41 -24.52 15.35
N ALA A 956 38.98 -25.15 14.24
CA ALA A 956 39.83 -25.71 13.17
C ALA A 956 39.25 -26.96 12.42
N THR A 957 39.08 -26.80 11.11
CA THR A 957 39.42 -27.70 9.96
C THR A 957 39.11 -29.21 9.98
N ALA A 958 38.27 -29.66 9.02
CA ALA A 958 38.64 -30.47 7.83
C ALA A 958 37.68 -31.62 7.46
N GLN A 959 37.24 -31.59 6.19
CA GLN A 959 36.97 -32.70 5.24
C GLN A 959 35.92 -33.78 5.57
N GLY A 960 34.89 -33.89 4.69
CA GLY A 960 34.11 -35.13 4.59
C GLY A 960 32.81 -35.05 3.80
N ARG A 961 32.90 -35.16 2.47
CA ARG A 961 31.94 -35.84 1.56
C ARG A 961 30.42 -35.62 1.76
N LEU A 962 29.84 -34.79 0.88
CA LEU A 962 28.40 -34.74 0.59
C LEU A 962 27.87 -36.12 0.17
N VAL A 963 27.01 -36.70 1.01
CA VAL A 963 26.08 -37.77 0.64
C VAL A 963 24.68 -37.20 0.85
N THR A 964 23.98 -36.99 -0.26
CA THR A 964 22.56 -36.68 -0.33
C THR A 964 21.76 -37.86 0.23
N THR A 965 21.07 -37.64 1.36
CA THR A 965 19.98 -38.51 1.80
C THR A 965 18.72 -37.68 1.94
N THR A 966 17.78 -37.96 1.04
CA THR A 966 16.41 -37.46 1.03
C THR A 966 15.63 -38.10 2.18
N VAL A 967 15.20 -37.30 3.15
CA VAL A 967 14.18 -37.72 4.14
C VAL A 967 12.83 -37.16 3.69
N SER A 968 12.07 -38.03 3.05
CA SER A 968 10.64 -37.89 2.79
C SER A 968 9.85 -37.94 4.10
N SER A 969 9.16 -36.86 4.45
CA SER A 969 8.11 -36.87 5.48
C SER A 969 6.74 -36.83 4.78
N PRO A 970 5.82 -37.79 5.04
CA PRO A 970 4.50 -37.79 4.42
C PRO A 970 3.59 -36.79 5.13
N VAL A 971 3.18 -35.74 4.43
CA VAL A 971 2.05 -34.90 4.85
C VAL A 971 0.78 -35.59 4.37
N ALA A 972 0.02 -36.15 5.31
CA ALA A 972 -1.32 -36.66 5.05
C ALA A 972 -2.21 -35.48 4.62
N ALA A 973 -2.71 -35.55 3.39
CA ALA A 973 -3.69 -34.62 2.84
C ALA A 973 -5.00 -34.73 3.65
N ALA A 974 -5.32 -33.68 4.41
CA ALA A 974 -6.67 -33.50 4.94
C ALA A 974 -7.60 -33.19 3.76
N ALA A 975 -8.56 -34.08 3.52
CA ALA A 975 -9.59 -33.92 2.51
C ALA A 975 -10.39 -32.62 2.76
N ALA A 976 -10.36 -31.71 1.79
CA ALA A 976 -11.20 -30.53 1.77
C ALA A 976 -12.68 -30.96 1.73
N GLN A 977 -13.45 -30.60 2.76
CA GLN A 977 -14.90 -30.69 2.72
C GLN A 977 -15.43 -29.67 1.70
N THR A 978 -16.03 -30.17 0.63
CA THR A 978 -16.81 -29.38 -0.33
C THR A 978 -18.07 -28.87 0.35
N VAL A 979 -18.08 -27.59 0.73
CA VAL A 979 -19.32 -26.88 1.08
C VAL A 979 -20.03 -26.51 -0.22
N THR A 980 -21.25 -27.03 -0.39
CA THR A 980 -22.17 -26.67 -1.47
C THR A 980 -22.37 -25.16 -1.53
N ARG A 981 -21.87 -24.54 -2.61
CA ARG A 981 -21.97 -23.10 -2.89
C ARG A 981 -23.37 -22.77 -3.38
N VAL A 982 -23.91 -21.64 -2.95
CA VAL A 982 -25.11 -21.03 -3.54
C VAL A 982 -24.79 -20.65 -5.00
N GLU A 983 -25.46 -21.28 -5.96
CA GLU A 983 -25.43 -20.94 -7.39
C GLU A 983 -25.93 -19.50 -7.59
N GLY A 984 -25.11 -18.64 -8.21
CA GLY A 984 -25.52 -17.27 -8.58
C GLY A 984 -24.46 -16.17 -8.50
N LEU A 985 -23.23 -16.45 -8.05
CA LEU A 985 -22.11 -15.49 -8.09
C LEU A 985 -21.10 -15.92 -9.17
N PRO A 986 -20.70 -15.03 -10.11
CA PRO A 986 -19.70 -15.38 -11.12
C PRO A 986 -18.39 -15.80 -10.46
N SER A 987 -17.87 -16.95 -10.87
CA SER A 987 -16.56 -17.43 -10.47
C SER A 987 -15.50 -16.43 -10.92
N SER A 988 -14.83 -15.75 -9.98
CA SER A 988 -13.57 -15.07 -10.26
C SER A 988 -12.47 -16.11 -10.42
N ASN A 989 -12.50 -16.85 -11.52
CA ASN A 989 -11.30 -17.47 -12.05
C ASN A 989 -10.42 -16.31 -12.51
N PHE A 990 -9.51 -15.86 -11.65
CA PHE A 990 -8.39 -15.04 -12.09
C PHE A 990 -7.52 -15.91 -12.99
N VAL A 991 -7.91 -16.02 -14.26
CA VAL A 991 -7.01 -16.43 -15.32
C VAL A 991 -6.05 -15.26 -15.48
N SER A 992 -4.79 -15.45 -15.09
CA SER A 992 -3.71 -14.51 -15.43
C SER A 992 -3.76 -14.32 -16.94
N LYS A 993 -4.21 -13.15 -17.40
CA LYS A 993 -4.08 -12.81 -18.82
C LYS A 993 -2.57 -12.67 -19.09
N PRO A 994 -2.04 -13.29 -20.16
CA PRO A 994 -0.64 -13.12 -20.53
C PRO A 994 -0.35 -11.63 -20.73
N GLN A 995 0.71 -11.13 -20.10
CA GLN A 995 1.11 -9.73 -20.18
C GLN A 995 1.52 -9.38 -21.62
N LYS A 996 0.99 -8.28 -22.17
CA LYS A 996 1.19 -7.84 -23.56
C LYS A 996 2.65 -7.47 -23.88
N TYR A 997 3.39 -7.03 -22.86
CA TYR A 997 4.77 -6.58 -22.94
C TYR A 997 5.65 -7.40 -21.99
N LEU A 998 6.95 -7.48 -22.27
CA LEU A 998 7.97 -8.00 -21.34
C LEU A 998 8.51 -6.87 -20.44
N ILE A 999 8.64 -5.65 -20.98
CA ILE A 999 9.09 -4.46 -20.27
C ILE A 999 7.99 -3.39 -20.32
N GLU A 1000 7.64 -2.83 -19.18
CA GLU A 1000 6.64 -1.78 -19.07
C GLU A 1000 7.23 -0.53 -18.41
N THR A 1001 6.77 0.62 -18.88
CA THR A 1001 6.96 1.92 -18.23
C THR A 1001 6.23 1.92 -16.90
N ASN A 1002 6.84 2.46 -15.85
CA ASN A 1002 6.24 2.59 -14.51
C ASN A 1002 4.77 3.07 -14.60
N PRO A 1003 3.76 2.40 -13.97
CA PRO A 1003 2.36 2.65 -14.27
C PRO A 1003 1.97 4.09 -13.93
N VAL A 1004 2.62 4.62 -12.89
CA VAL A 1004 2.48 6.01 -12.42
C VAL A 1004 2.78 7.02 -13.53
N LEU A 1005 3.60 6.67 -14.53
CA LEU A 1005 3.88 7.49 -15.70
C LEU A 1005 2.95 7.23 -16.89
N THR A 1006 2.55 5.97 -17.13
CA THR A 1006 1.64 5.63 -18.24
C THR A 1006 0.22 6.13 -18.02
N GLU A 1007 -0.18 6.38 -16.77
CA GLU A 1007 -1.44 7.03 -16.43
C GLU A 1007 -1.47 8.52 -16.84
N LEU A 1008 -0.30 9.15 -16.99
CA LEU A 1008 -0.18 10.59 -17.27
C LEU A 1008 -0.16 10.89 -18.77
N LYS A 1009 0.44 10.01 -19.58
CA LYS A 1009 0.51 10.13 -21.04
C LYS A 1009 0.49 8.75 -21.68
N GLN A 1010 -0.36 8.57 -22.67
CA GLN A 1010 -0.31 7.39 -23.53
C GLN A 1010 0.80 7.56 -24.57
N PHE A 1011 1.73 6.61 -24.60
CA PHE A 1011 2.83 6.61 -25.55
C PHE A 1011 2.50 5.72 -26.75
N MET A 1012 2.73 6.22 -27.95
CA MET A 1012 2.61 5.44 -29.18
C MET A 1012 3.54 4.21 -29.13
N SER A 1013 2.98 3.03 -29.36
CA SER A 1013 3.71 1.76 -29.38
C SER A 1013 3.68 1.12 -30.76
N SER A 1014 4.39 0.00 -30.91
CA SER A 1014 4.31 -0.89 -32.05
C SER A 1014 2.92 -1.52 -32.26
N ASP A 1015 1.94 -1.29 -31.36
CA ASP A 1015 0.50 -1.50 -31.63
C ASP A 1015 0.08 -0.82 -32.93
N TYR A 1016 0.60 0.38 -33.19
CA TYR A 1016 0.32 1.13 -34.41
C TYR A 1016 0.78 0.38 -35.67
N LEU A 1017 2.01 -0.16 -35.64
CA LEU A 1017 2.56 -0.95 -36.74
C LEU A 1017 1.75 -2.24 -36.94
N LEU A 1018 1.48 -3.01 -35.88
CA LEU A 1018 0.73 -4.25 -35.96
C LEU A 1018 -0.68 -4.05 -36.54
N ALA A 1019 -1.40 -3.04 -36.04
CA ALA A 1019 -2.71 -2.67 -36.56
C ALA A 1019 -2.65 -2.24 -38.03
N GLY A 1020 -1.65 -1.42 -38.41
CA GLY A 1020 -1.41 -1.01 -39.79
C GLY A 1020 -1.07 -2.16 -40.73
N LEU A 1021 -0.51 -3.26 -40.19
CA LEU A 1021 -0.21 -4.49 -40.93
C LEU A 1021 -1.38 -5.49 -40.94
N GLY A 1022 -2.50 -5.21 -40.26
CA GLY A 1022 -3.70 -6.06 -40.19
C GLY A 1022 -3.66 -7.12 -39.09
N TYR A 1023 -2.77 -7.01 -38.10
CA TYR A 1023 -2.74 -7.86 -36.90
C TYR A 1023 -3.53 -7.20 -35.78
N ASP A 1024 -4.20 -8.01 -34.95
CA ASP A 1024 -4.81 -7.53 -33.71
C ASP A 1024 -3.74 -7.44 -32.62
N PRO A 1025 -3.39 -6.22 -32.14
CA PRO A 1025 -2.33 -6.06 -31.18
C PRO A 1025 -2.63 -6.67 -29.80
N GLU A 1026 -3.89 -6.94 -29.45
CA GLU A 1026 -4.30 -7.53 -28.17
C GLU A 1026 -4.05 -9.04 -28.09
N VAL A 1027 -3.99 -9.73 -29.23
CA VAL A 1027 -3.74 -11.18 -29.31
C VAL A 1027 -2.44 -11.52 -30.04
N SER A 1028 -1.68 -10.50 -30.45
CA SER A 1028 -0.35 -10.66 -31.07
C SER A 1028 0.67 -11.24 -30.07
N ALA A 1029 1.80 -11.72 -30.59
CA ALA A 1029 2.91 -12.18 -29.75
C ALA A 1029 3.38 -11.08 -28.79
N LYS A 1030 3.88 -11.49 -27.62
CA LYS A 1030 4.39 -10.61 -26.57
C LYS A 1030 5.46 -9.68 -27.15
N ARG A 1031 5.44 -8.41 -26.79
CA ARG A 1031 6.43 -7.43 -27.27
C ARG A 1031 7.54 -7.21 -26.26
N LEU A 1032 8.70 -6.78 -26.74
CA LEU A 1032 9.84 -6.47 -25.88
C LEU A 1032 9.48 -5.40 -24.85
N GLY A 1033 8.79 -4.32 -25.26
CA GLY A 1033 8.30 -3.34 -24.30
C GLY A 1033 7.14 -2.49 -24.80
N ASP A 1034 6.67 -1.59 -23.94
CA ASP A 1034 5.60 -0.64 -24.25
C ASP A 1034 6.08 0.59 -25.04
N GLY A 1035 5.16 1.49 -25.39
CA GLY A 1035 5.44 2.57 -26.34
C GLY A 1035 6.61 3.48 -25.96
N LEU A 1036 6.73 3.89 -24.69
CA LEU A 1036 7.86 4.75 -24.28
C LEU A 1036 9.18 3.98 -24.32
N TYR A 1037 9.17 2.71 -23.90
CA TYR A 1037 10.36 1.86 -23.95
C TYR A 1037 10.84 1.66 -25.38
N GLU A 1038 9.93 1.30 -26.29
CA GLU A 1038 10.23 1.06 -27.71
C GLU A 1038 10.74 2.33 -28.42
N GLN A 1039 10.10 3.48 -28.16
CA GLN A 1039 10.54 4.77 -28.71
C GLN A 1039 11.98 5.11 -28.30
N ARG A 1040 12.34 4.90 -27.03
CA ARG A 1040 13.73 5.11 -26.56
C ARG A 1040 14.69 4.11 -27.17
N LEU A 1041 14.30 2.85 -27.24
CA LEU A 1041 15.12 1.78 -27.81
C LEU A 1041 15.50 2.08 -29.27
N VAL A 1042 14.52 2.52 -30.06
CA VAL A 1042 14.74 2.90 -31.46
C VAL A 1042 15.58 4.16 -31.60
N GLN A 1043 15.38 5.16 -30.73
CA GLN A 1043 16.22 6.37 -30.73
C GLN A 1043 17.69 6.03 -30.44
N GLN A 1044 17.96 5.13 -29.49
CA GLN A 1044 19.32 4.66 -29.20
C GLN A 1044 19.94 3.93 -30.40
N ALA A 1045 19.15 3.11 -31.10
CA ALA A 1045 19.60 2.41 -32.31
C ALA A 1045 19.96 3.40 -33.44
N VAL A 1046 19.18 4.48 -33.60
CA VAL A 1046 19.48 5.54 -34.57
C VAL A 1046 20.80 6.25 -34.21
N VAL A 1047 20.92 6.74 -32.97
CA VAL A 1047 22.14 7.43 -32.50
C VAL A 1047 23.39 6.59 -32.69
N ALA A 1048 23.33 5.31 -32.32
CA ALA A 1048 24.47 4.39 -32.41
C ALA A 1048 25.00 4.21 -33.83
N ARG A 1049 24.20 4.51 -34.86
CA ARG A 1049 24.50 4.18 -36.26
C ARG A 1049 24.64 5.36 -37.17
N THR A 1050 23.80 6.38 -37.00
CA THR A 1050 23.86 7.60 -37.82
C THR A 1050 24.67 8.70 -37.14
N GLY A 1051 25.02 8.54 -35.86
CA GLY A 1051 25.56 9.62 -35.04
C GLY A 1051 24.58 10.79 -34.87
N GLN A 1052 23.32 10.64 -35.29
CA GLN A 1052 22.28 11.67 -35.19
C GLN A 1052 21.24 11.23 -34.16
N ALA A 1053 20.74 12.19 -33.38
CA ALA A 1053 19.63 11.97 -32.48
C ALA A 1053 18.32 11.72 -33.23
N PHE A 1054 18.14 12.42 -34.36
CA PHE A 1054 16.97 12.29 -35.23
C PHE A 1054 17.36 12.24 -36.70
N ILE A 1055 16.58 11.49 -37.50
CA ILE A 1055 16.77 11.31 -38.95
C ILE A 1055 15.65 12.01 -39.74
N ASP A 1056 15.86 12.26 -41.03
CA ASP A 1056 14.85 12.71 -42.01
C ASP A 1056 13.93 13.85 -41.52
N GLY A 1057 14.53 14.85 -40.87
CA GLY A 1057 13.82 16.05 -40.39
C GLY A 1057 12.88 15.80 -39.22
N GLN A 1058 12.91 14.62 -38.61
CA GLN A 1058 12.12 14.33 -37.43
C GLN A 1058 12.67 15.08 -36.22
N THR A 1059 11.77 15.44 -35.30
CA THR A 1059 12.11 16.29 -34.15
C THR A 1059 11.58 15.73 -32.83
N SER A 1060 11.16 14.46 -32.76
CA SER A 1060 10.84 13.81 -31.48
C SER A 1060 10.93 12.30 -31.61
N ASN A 1061 11.09 11.61 -30.48
CA ASN A 1061 11.11 10.14 -30.46
C ASN A 1061 9.79 9.58 -31.02
N GLU A 1062 8.65 10.18 -30.64
CA GLU A 1062 7.33 9.77 -31.11
C GLU A 1062 7.16 9.99 -32.62
N ALA A 1063 7.56 11.16 -33.14
CA ALA A 1063 7.48 11.46 -34.57
C ALA A 1063 8.40 10.55 -35.40
N GLN A 1064 9.63 10.34 -34.93
CA GLN A 1064 10.58 9.44 -35.57
C GLN A 1064 10.09 7.99 -35.59
N PHE A 1065 9.59 7.49 -34.45
CA PHE A 1065 9.08 6.13 -34.37
C PHE A 1065 7.88 5.95 -35.30
N LYS A 1066 6.96 6.92 -35.33
CA LYS A 1066 5.84 6.94 -36.29
C LYS A 1066 6.30 6.97 -37.74
N TYR A 1067 7.29 7.81 -38.07
CA TYR A 1067 7.89 7.91 -39.41
C TYR A 1067 8.43 6.55 -39.88
N LEU A 1068 9.25 5.92 -39.04
CA LEU A 1068 9.83 4.60 -39.31
C LEU A 1068 8.76 3.50 -39.48
N MET A 1069 7.71 3.52 -38.67
CA MET A 1069 6.59 2.57 -38.78
C MET A 1069 5.75 2.78 -40.04
N ASN A 1070 5.50 4.04 -40.45
CA ASN A 1070 4.79 4.34 -41.69
C ASN A 1070 5.55 3.82 -42.91
N ASN A 1071 6.86 4.03 -42.94
CA ASN A 1071 7.72 3.52 -44.01
C ASN A 1071 7.70 1.97 -44.03
N ALA A 1072 7.73 1.32 -42.87
CA ALA A 1072 7.61 -0.13 -42.75
C ALA A 1072 6.29 -0.67 -43.34
N ILE A 1073 5.16 -0.01 -43.05
CA ILE A 1073 3.84 -0.37 -43.58
C ILE A 1073 3.84 -0.25 -45.11
N ALA A 1074 4.41 0.83 -45.66
CA ALA A 1074 4.52 1.03 -47.10
C ALA A 1074 5.41 -0.02 -47.79
N SER A 1075 6.52 -0.41 -47.15
CA SER A 1075 7.45 -1.41 -47.69
C SER A 1075 6.95 -2.86 -47.60
N LYS A 1076 5.95 -3.16 -46.75
CA LYS A 1076 5.45 -4.54 -46.50
C LYS A 1076 5.13 -5.30 -47.79
N GLN A 1077 4.27 -4.73 -48.65
CA GLN A 1077 3.81 -5.41 -49.86
C GLN A 1077 4.90 -5.43 -50.94
N GLN A 1078 5.67 -4.34 -51.05
CA GLN A 1078 6.72 -4.20 -52.06
C GLN A 1078 7.87 -5.19 -51.85
N LEU A 1079 8.22 -5.48 -50.59
CA LEU A 1079 9.37 -6.33 -50.23
C LEU A 1079 8.96 -7.69 -49.65
N ASN A 1080 7.66 -8.00 -49.64
CA ASN A 1080 7.08 -9.23 -49.08
C ASN A 1080 7.57 -9.53 -47.65
N LEU A 1081 7.46 -8.54 -46.76
CA LEU A 1081 7.95 -8.63 -45.37
C LEU A 1081 6.98 -9.41 -44.46
N ALA A 1082 7.53 -10.25 -43.57
CA ALA A 1082 6.79 -11.02 -42.57
C ALA A 1082 7.13 -10.56 -41.15
N VAL A 1083 6.11 -10.37 -40.31
CA VAL A 1083 6.30 -10.02 -38.89
C VAL A 1083 6.95 -11.19 -38.15
N GLY A 1084 7.91 -10.89 -37.29
CA GLY A 1084 8.68 -11.89 -36.55
C GLY A 1084 9.92 -12.41 -37.27
N VAL A 1085 10.12 -12.04 -38.55
CA VAL A 1085 11.23 -12.52 -39.39
C VAL A 1085 12.16 -11.37 -39.77
N SER A 1086 13.47 -11.55 -39.61
CA SER A 1086 14.49 -10.59 -40.03
C SER A 1086 14.53 -10.43 -41.56
N LEU A 1087 14.80 -9.21 -42.04
CA LEU A 1087 14.97 -8.93 -43.48
C LEU A 1087 16.24 -9.60 -44.03
N SER A 1088 16.14 -10.22 -45.20
CA SER A 1088 17.28 -10.73 -45.97
C SER A 1088 18.15 -9.61 -46.53
N ALA A 1089 19.42 -9.88 -46.84
CA ALA A 1089 20.32 -8.89 -47.42
C ALA A 1089 19.75 -8.24 -48.69
N GLN A 1090 19.03 -9.00 -49.54
CA GLN A 1090 18.36 -8.48 -50.73
C GLN A 1090 17.19 -7.55 -50.39
N GLN A 1091 16.42 -7.85 -49.33
CA GLN A 1091 15.34 -6.99 -48.88
C GLN A 1091 15.85 -5.70 -48.25
N VAL A 1092 16.90 -5.77 -47.42
CA VAL A 1092 17.57 -4.56 -46.91
C VAL A 1092 18.13 -3.75 -48.08
N ALA A 1093 18.64 -4.42 -49.12
CA ALA A 1093 19.15 -3.74 -50.31
C ALA A 1093 18.12 -3.02 -51.17
N ALA A 1094 16.86 -3.46 -51.11
CA ALA A 1094 15.76 -2.87 -51.83
C ALA A 1094 15.01 -1.79 -51.01
N LEU A 1095 15.45 -1.49 -49.78
CA LEU A 1095 14.85 -0.42 -48.97
C LEU A 1095 15.14 0.95 -49.58
N THR A 1096 14.08 1.74 -49.76
CA THR A 1096 14.14 3.12 -50.24
C THR A 1096 14.04 4.16 -49.12
N HIS A 1097 13.56 3.75 -47.94
CA HIS A 1097 13.39 4.60 -46.75
C HIS A 1097 13.74 3.81 -45.50
N ASP A 1098 14.11 4.51 -44.42
CA ASP A 1098 14.36 3.89 -43.12
C ASP A 1098 13.09 3.34 -42.52
N ILE A 1099 13.19 2.14 -41.95
CA ILE A 1099 12.05 1.45 -41.34
C ILE A 1099 12.40 0.92 -39.95
N VAL A 1100 11.36 0.72 -39.15
CA VAL A 1100 11.43 -0.15 -37.96
C VAL A 1100 10.57 -1.38 -38.22
N TRP A 1101 11.11 -2.57 -37.97
CA TRP A 1101 10.45 -3.84 -38.22
C TRP A 1101 10.43 -4.71 -36.95
N LEU A 1102 9.36 -5.47 -36.76
CA LEU A 1102 9.21 -6.35 -35.59
C LEU A 1102 9.79 -7.74 -35.89
N GLU A 1103 10.82 -8.12 -35.14
CA GLU A 1103 11.48 -9.44 -35.24
C GLU A 1103 11.27 -10.25 -33.97
N GLU A 1104 11.13 -11.57 -34.10
CA GLU A 1104 11.06 -12.46 -32.93
C GLU A 1104 12.46 -12.73 -32.38
N HIS A 1105 12.67 -12.43 -31.10
CA HIS A 1105 13.89 -12.77 -30.36
C HIS A 1105 13.52 -13.46 -29.04
N GLU A 1106 14.42 -14.31 -28.54
CA GLU A 1106 14.29 -14.86 -27.19
C GLU A 1106 15.03 -13.95 -26.19
N VAL A 1107 14.29 -13.37 -25.25
CA VAL A 1107 14.81 -12.47 -24.21
C VAL A 1107 14.35 -12.98 -22.86
N ASN A 1108 15.29 -13.31 -21.97
CA ASN A 1108 15.01 -13.85 -20.64
C ASN A 1108 14.13 -15.13 -20.66
N GLY A 1109 14.32 -16.00 -21.66
CA GLY A 1109 13.55 -17.25 -21.82
C GLY A 1109 12.15 -17.06 -22.40
N GLU A 1110 11.77 -15.85 -22.80
CA GLU A 1110 10.50 -15.54 -23.45
C GLU A 1110 10.70 -15.11 -24.91
N LYS A 1111 9.83 -15.59 -25.80
CA LYS A 1111 9.78 -15.11 -27.19
C LYS A 1111 9.04 -13.78 -27.25
N VAL A 1112 9.72 -12.74 -27.72
CA VAL A 1112 9.17 -11.40 -27.83
C VAL A 1112 9.43 -10.78 -29.21
N LEU A 1113 8.50 -9.93 -29.66
CA LEU A 1113 8.69 -9.07 -30.82
C LEU A 1113 9.51 -7.84 -30.44
N VAL A 1114 10.64 -7.65 -31.11
CA VAL A 1114 11.60 -6.56 -30.90
C VAL A 1114 11.53 -5.58 -32.07
N PRO A 1115 11.39 -4.26 -31.85
CA PRO A 1115 11.47 -3.26 -32.90
C PRO A 1115 12.93 -3.05 -33.33
N VAL A 1116 13.30 -3.59 -34.48
CA VAL A 1116 14.65 -3.51 -35.07
C VAL A 1116 14.69 -2.43 -36.15
N LEU A 1117 15.74 -1.59 -36.10
CA LEU A 1117 15.95 -0.52 -37.06
C LEU A 1117 16.68 -1.04 -38.30
N TYR A 1118 16.14 -0.71 -39.47
CA TYR A 1118 16.76 -0.97 -40.77
C TYR A 1118 16.97 0.32 -41.54
N LEU A 1119 18.20 0.51 -41.98
CA LEU A 1119 18.69 1.72 -42.59
C LEU A 1119 18.81 1.55 -44.11
N ALA A 1120 18.01 2.32 -44.88
CA ALA A 1120 18.05 2.38 -46.34
C ALA A 1120 19.30 3.13 -46.84
N GLN A 1121 19.63 3.05 -48.14
CA GLN A 1121 20.75 3.81 -48.69
C GLN A 1121 20.40 5.31 -48.75
N ALA A 1122 21.25 6.18 -48.18
CA ALA A 1122 21.00 7.62 -48.15
C ALA A 1122 22.30 8.43 -48.31
N ASP A 1123 22.27 9.43 -49.21
CA ASP A 1123 23.44 10.24 -49.61
C ASP A 1123 23.88 11.31 -48.58
N ASN A 1124 23.32 11.31 -47.37
CA ASN A 1124 23.48 12.38 -46.38
C ASN A 1124 23.66 11.91 -44.93
N ARG A 1125 23.97 10.63 -44.72
CA ARG A 1125 24.23 10.08 -43.38
C ARG A 1125 25.65 10.31 -42.94
N LEU A 1126 25.77 10.74 -41.69
CA LEU A 1126 27.06 10.82 -41.03
C LEU A 1126 27.41 9.41 -40.55
N GLY A 1127 28.62 8.94 -40.86
CA GLY A 1127 29.17 7.79 -40.16
C GLY A 1127 29.31 8.13 -38.67
N PRO A 1128 29.26 7.14 -37.76
CA PRO A 1128 29.37 7.36 -36.32
C PRO A 1128 30.80 7.74 -35.88
N THR A 1129 31.54 8.53 -36.66
CA THR A 1129 32.99 8.73 -36.50
C THR A 1129 33.30 9.95 -35.63
N GLY A 1130 33.40 9.74 -34.31
CA GLY A 1130 34.00 10.72 -33.38
C GLY A 1130 33.06 11.83 -32.89
N ALA A 1131 33.50 13.09 -32.93
CA ALA A 1131 32.77 14.22 -32.37
C ALA A 1131 31.99 14.99 -33.44
N LEU A 1132 30.72 15.29 -33.16
CA LEU A 1132 29.78 15.97 -34.04
C LEU A 1132 29.10 17.14 -33.33
N ILE A 1133 29.08 18.29 -33.99
CA ILE A 1133 28.17 19.40 -33.67
C ILE A 1133 27.32 19.71 -34.90
N ALA A 1134 26.00 19.61 -34.79
CA ALA A 1134 25.10 19.76 -35.94
C ALA A 1134 23.78 20.51 -35.65
N GLY A 1135 23.34 21.32 -36.61
CA GLY A 1135 22.07 22.06 -36.55
C GLY A 1135 21.56 22.47 -37.94
N ASN A 1136 20.38 23.10 -38.00
CA ASN A 1136 19.96 23.80 -39.22
C ASN A 1136 20.90 24.94 -39.53
N ASP A 1137 21.18 25.75 -38.51
CA ASP A 1137 22.21 26.77 -38.49
C ASP A 1137 23.16 26.44 -37.35
N VAL A 1138 24.46 26.67 -37.53
CA VAL A 1138 25.47 26.48 -36.49
C VAL A 1138 26.25 27.78 -36.36
N SER A 1139 26.29 28.35 -35.16
CA SER A 1139 27.09 29.52 -34.82
C SER A 1139 27.96 29.19 -33.62
N LEU A 1140 29.29 29.23 -33.81
CA LEU A 1140 30.28 28.95 -32.77
C LEU A 1140 31.17 30.19 -32.58
N ILE A 1141 31.10 30.78 -31.40
CA ILE A 1141 31.90 31.95 -31.01
C ILE A 1141 32.84 31.51 -29.89
N ALA A 1142 34.16 31.55 -30.14
CA ALA A 1142 35.19 31.29 -29.14
C ALA A 1142 36.00 32.58 -28.90
N GLY A 1143 36.19 32.97 -27.63
CA GLY A 1143 37.00 34.16 -27.30
C GLY A 1143 38.51 33.93 -27.43
N GLN A 1144 38.95 32.66 -27.43
CA GLN A 1144 40.33 32.24 -27.69
C GLN A 1144 40.37 31.29 -28.90
N ASN A 1145 40.43 29.96 -28.68
CA ASN A 1145 40.63 28.98 -29.75
C ASN A 1145 39.35 28.22 -30.10
N LEU A 1146 39.13 27.99 -31.40
CA LEU A 1146 38.19 27.01 -31.95
C LEU A 1146 38.98 25.85 -32.56
N ASP A 1147 39.16 24.78 -31.79
CA ASP A 1147 39.88 23.58 -32.22
C ASP A 1147 38.88 22.52 -32.71
N ASN A 1148 38.86 22.29 -34.03
CA ASN A 1148 38.00 21.29 -34.64
C ASN A 1148 38.80 20.21 -35.39
N VAL A 1149 38.74 18.98 -34.88
CA VAL A 1149 39.22 17.75 -35.54
C VAL A 1149 38.06 16.77 -35.78
N GLY A 1150 36.87 17.07 -35.24
CA GLY A 1150 35.61 16.38 -35.52
C GLY A 1150 34.82 16.99 -36.68
N THR A 1151 33.51 16.72 -36.71
CA THR A 1151 32.57 17.20 -37.72
C THR A 1151 31.75 18.37 -37.19
N LEU A 1152 31.69 19.46 -37.96
CA LEU A 1152 30.71 20.55 -37.80
C LEU A 1152 29.77 20.52 -39.01
N ARG A 1153 28.45 20.53 -38.80
CA ARG A 1153 27.48 20.47 -39.89
C ARG A 1153 26.31 21.44 -39.68
N ALA A 1154 26.10 22.32 -40.65
CA ALA A 1154 24.86 23.08 -40.79
C ALA A 1154 24.08 22.62 -42.02
N ALA A 1155 22.75 22.60 -41.93
CA ALA A 1155 21.90 22.37 -43.11
C ALA A 1155 21.82 23.63 -43.99
N ASN A 1156 21.87 24.81 -43.35
CA ASN A 1156 21.72 26.12 -43.98
C ASN A 1156 23.02 26.94 -43.86
N ASN A 1157 23.37 27.44 -42.66
CA ASN A 1157 24.52 28.33 -42.43
C ASN A 1157 25.43 27.83 -41.31
N LEU A 1158 26.76 27.84 -41.55
CA LEU A 1158 27.82 27.53 -40.57
C LEU A 1158 28.71 28.77 -40.35
#